data_AF-A0A0P1BI44-F1
#
_entry.id   AF-A0A0P1BI44-F1
#
_cell.length_a   1.000
_cell.length_b   1.000
_cell.length_c   1.000
_cell.angle_alpha   90.00
_cell.angle_beta   90.00
_cell.angle_gamma   90.00
#
_symmetry.space_group_name_H-M   'P 1'
#
loop_
_entity.id
_entity.type
_entity.pdbx_description
1 polymer ?
#
loop_
_entity_poly.entity_id
_entity_poly.type
_entity_poly.pdbx_seq_one_letter_code
_entity_poly.pdbx_strand_id
1 'polypeptide(L)'
;MLPLNTRWTKPQDLDGYNMTLMPEALIDPFGSDALVTLSSYAPNIRDAKKYKDWVYVASPVQYCKIELELKLPLLDHLSGKYALDASKHATALINGKQSIHLSQLVEALVCIGCTAVRVQAYGMKSSLKCVETKWFGDADHDLAGDNTWDLGAMYRTRTIPLFKPAASRATGMQVDPMLLALGRGYGSVDAQLQYEEQDYRVKVYPRLVHRLKALAGKHPRWPPSSVRMSKARLSSLERKAALLQEGFEEDDYFLGGCRIEVTITAPTLNAAVKQLARTPLLALEEWLQPLSEELEDLQIQVIEVTPDSFFAQWAFMKAQQVQLRLFKRDHNAQATPLEKCVLVDFQNCLGWNAGYRASTRHTDSNAWWLSAVHMSALAAAAPVRAAEDAQWQDITLGHITEIPLLRELFSILQPHMMCRYCQLDDSRYIRNWDAKQQRIKCNKKGRGGTCQGPQLYLNKEQAFLASWVNKLQICLDNKFLAGAPASAVPAKRTRSECWVEVPVTRRKTSALRTANAPSATRITAEAEPNPLHASPTAQSALLGNCLRISDFIKGDGNCQFRAWAHLHYSNQSRFWNARQVAAAWLKTHAHIVREFYAPEDPTVLDQHSPLDLTTRRSYANMCAEVAKAGTWGNEYSLFALAEEQEPVYQLYFDAHTRHYEVVL
;
A
#
# COMPACT_ATOMS: atom_id res chain seq x y z
N MET A 1 24.64 27.87 6.26
CA MET A 1 23.42 27.20 5.76
C MET A 1 22.30 27.45 6.76
N LEU A 2 21.10 27.81 6.31
CA LEU A 2 19.92 27.85 7.19
C LEU A 2 19.44 26.41 7.47
N PRO A 3 18.90 26.09 8.65
CA PRO A 3 18.35 24.77 8.93
C PRO A 3 17.15 24.48 8.02
N LEU A 4 17.04 23.23 7.53
CA LEU A 4 15.88 22.76 6.78
C LEU A 4 14.61 22.95 7.63
N ASN A 5 13.71 23.81 7.18
CA ASN A 5 12.51 24.20 7.92
C ASN A 5 11.55 23.00 8.02
N THR A 6 11.51 22.32 9.17
CA THR A 6 10.75 21.08 9.38
C THR A 6 9.24 21.30 9.58
N ARG A 7 8.65 22.25 8.85
CA ARG A 7 7.23 22.62 8.99
C ARG A 7 6.28 21.59 8.36
N TRP A 8 6.72 20.88 7.32
CA TRP A 8 5.84 20.15 6.41
C TRP A 8 6.09 18.64 6.38
N THR A 9 5.11 17.89 5.87
CA THR A 9 5.20 16.45 5.62
C THR A 9 6.36 16.13 4.68
N LYS A 10 7.36 15.42 5.18
CA LYS A 10 8.47 14.91 4.36
C LYS A 10 8.00 13.71 3.51
N PRO A 11 8.55 13.51 2.30
CA PRO A 11 8.32 12.28 1.54
C PRO A 11 8.79 11.07 2.34
N GLN A 12 8.06 9.96 2.19
CA GLN A 12 8.26 8.70 2.90
C GLN A 12 8.80 7.61 1.96
N ASP A 13 8.29 7.59 0.72
CA ASP A 13 8.62 6.59 -0.30
C ASP A 13 8.72 7.19 -1.71
N LEU A 14 9.41 6.46 -2.58
CA LEU A 14 9.58 6.68 -4.01
C LEU A 14 8.75 5.62 -4.77
N ASP A 15 7.85 6.03 -5.67
CA ASP A 15 6.96 5.14 -6.47
C ASP A 15 7.44 4.95 -7.92
N GLY A 16 8.33 5.83 -8.38
CA GLY A 16 8.91 5.82 -9.73
C GLY A 16 9.78 7.04 -10.04
N TYR A 17 10.50 6.98 -11.14
CA TYR A 17 11.33 8.06 -11.67
C TYR A 17 11.72 7.85 -13.13
N ASN A 18 12.15 8.93 -13.77
CA ASN A 18 13.03 8.90 -14.94
C ASN A 18 14.29 9.70 -14.56
N MET A 19 15.47 9.12 -14.68
CA MET A 19 16.75 9.79 -14.39
C MET A 19 17.78 9.52 -15.47
N THR A 20 18.68 10.46 -15.71
CA THR A 20 19.83 10.29 -16.60
C THR A 20 21.11 10.12 -15.78
N LEU A 21 21.99 9.22 -16.22
CA LEU A 21 23.28 8.89 -15.61
C LEU A 21 24.33 8.63 -16.70
N MET A 22 25.61 8.86 -16.38
CA MET A 22 26.74 8.23 -17.08
C MET A 22 26.64 6.68 -16.95
N PRO A 23 27.12 5.87 -17.93
CA PRO A 23 27.04 4.42 -17.83
C PRO A 23 27.69 3.83 -16.58
N GLU A 24 28.84 4.35 -16.17
CA GLU A 24 29.60 3.89 -15.00
C GLU A 24 28.79 4.06 -13.70
N ALA A 25 28.04 5.16 -13.60
CA ALA A 25 27.19 5.48 -12.45
C ALA A 25 25.96 4.57 -12.32
N LEU A 26 25.70 3.65 -13.26
CA LEU A 26 24.68 2.60 -13.09
C LEU A 26 25.09 1.56 -12.04
N ILE A 27 26.39 1.37 -11.77
CA ILE A 27 26.87 0.35 -10.83
C ILE A 27 26.51 0.70 -9.38
N ASP A 28 26.64 1.96 -8.99
CA ASP A 28 26.40 2.45 -7.64
C ASP A 28 25.00 2.13 -7.07
N PRO A 29 23.87 2.47 -7.76
CA PRO A 29 22.54 2.22 -7.22
C PRO A 29 22.04 0.77 -7.40
N PHE A 30 22.69 -0.06 -8.23
CA PHE A 30 22.15 -1.37 -8.66
C PHE A 30 23.08 -2.58 -8.42
N GLY A 31 24.39 -2.36 -8.22
CA GLY A 31 25.40 -3.40 -8.08
C GLY A 31 25.98 -3.90 -9.42
N SER A 32 27.29 -4.15 -9.47
CA SER A 32 28.00 -4.60 -10.68
C SER A 32 27.48 -5.91 -11.24
N ASP A 33 27.08 -6.81 -10.34
CA ASP A 33 26.82 -8.21 -10.65
C ASP A 33 25.33 -8.47 -10.92
N ALA A 34 24.49 -7.43 -10.77
CA ALA A 34 23.06 -7.47 -11.04
C ALA A 34 22.79 -7.94 -12.47
N LEU A 35 22.01 -9.01 -12.60
CA LEU A 35 21.64 -9.55 -13.90
C LEU A 35 20.64 -8.61 -14.60
N VAL A 36 20.93 -8.26 -15.85
CA VAL A 36 20.08 -7.45 -16.72
C VAL A 36 19.73 -8.22 -17.99
N THR A 37 18.44 -8.27 -18.35
CA THR A 37 17.98 -8.87 -19.62
C THR A 37 18.03 -7.81 -20.72
N LEU A 38 18.74 -8.07 -21.81
CA LEU A 38 18.77 -7.20 -22.99
C LEU A 38 17.36 -7.08 -23.60
N SER A 39 16.92 -5.85 -23.90
CA SER A 39 15.51 -5.60 -24.23
C SER A 39 15.16 -5.96 -25.66
N SER A 40 14.14 -6.81 -25.82
CA SER A 40 13.53 -7.17 -27.11
C SER A 40 12.22 -6.45 -27.42
N TYR A 41 11.79 -5.52 -26.57
CA TYR A 41 10.61 -4.68 -26.81
C TYR A 41 10.78 -3.28 -26.21
N ALA A 42 9.96 -2.35 -26.69
CA ALA A 42 9.83 -1.02 -26.12
C ALA A 42 8.57 -0.96 -25.23
N PRO A 43 8.67 -0.82 -23.90
CA PRO A 43 7.51 -0.59 -23.05
C PRO A 43 6.94 0.82 -23.25
N ASN A 44 5.65 0.99 -22.97
CA ASN A 44 4.98 2.28 -23.03
C ASN A 44 5.03 2.98 -21.66
N ILE A 45 6.14 3.68 -21.39
CA ILE A 45 6.43 4.38 -20.12
C ILE A 45 6.30 5.91 -20.30
N ARG A 46 5.94 6.63 -19.22
CA ARG A 46 5.82 8.09 -19.20
C ARG A 46 7.21 8.74 -19.05
N ASP A 47 7.65 9.48 -20.06
CA ASP A 47 8.86 10.31 -20.02
C ASP A 47 8.69 11.53 -20.94
N ALA A 48 9.63 12.48 -20.93
CA ALA A 48 9.63 13.64 -21.81
C ALA A 48 9.71 13.23 -23.29
N LYS A 49 9.02 13.97 -24.16
CA LYS A 49 8.83 13.61 -25.59
C LYS A 49 10.14 13.35 -26.34
N LYS A 50 11.24 14.03 -25.98
CA LYS A 50 12.56 13.88 -26.62
C LYS A 50 13.16 12.46 -26.45
N TYR A 51 12.81 11.76 -25.37
CA TYR A 51 13.25 10.39 -25.11
C TYR A 51 12.34 9.31 -25.75
N LYS A 52 11.30 9.70 -26.52
CA LYS A 52 10.34 8.75 -27.10
C LYS A 52 11.04 7.72 -27.98
N ASP A 53 11.90 8.19 -28.87
CA ASP A 53 12.52 7.40 -29.95
C ASP A 53 13.91 6.84 -29.56
N TRP A 54 14.32 7.04 -28.31
CA TRP A 54 15.48 6.37 -27.68
C TRP A 54 15.25 4.86 -27.54
N VAL A 55 16.34 4.10 -27.58
CA VAL A 55 16.38 2.64 -27.65
C VAL A 55 16.42 2.03 -26.27
N TYR A 56 15.47 1.16 -25.95
CA TYR A 56 15.52 0.33 -24.76
C TYR A 56 16.59 -0.76 -24.91
N VAL A 57 17.60 -0.73 -24.04
CA VAL A 57 18.75 -1.66 -24.10
C VAL A 57 18.66 -2.79 -23.09
N ALA A 58 18.13 -2.54 -21.89
CA ALA A 58 18.07 -3.55 -20.84
C ALA A 58 16.89 -3.37 -19.85
N SER A 59 16.50 -4.45 -19.18
CA SER A 59 15.47 -4.56 -18.15
C SER A 59 15.74 -5.77 -17.24
N PRO A 60 15.58 -5.65 -15.91
CA PRO A 60 14.57 -6.52 -15.26
C PRO A 60 13.72 -5.83 -14.19
N VAL A 61 14.27 -4.85 -13.46
CA VAL A 61 13.58 -4.04 -12.45
C VAL A 61 13.28 -2.63 -12.96
N GLN A 62 14.14 -2.13 -13.86
CA GLN A 62 14.15 -0.78 -14.39
C GLN A 62 14.60 -0.84 -15.85
N TYR A 63 14.18 0.13 -16.65
CA TYR A 63 14.45 0.14 -18.09
C TYR A 63 15.53 1.16 -18.43
N CYS A 64 16.68 0.67 -18.92
CA CYS A 64 17.75 1.54 -19.43
C CYS A 64 17.51 1.86 -20.90
N LYS A 65 17.71 3.13 -21.28
CA LYS A 65 17.65 3.61 -22.66
C LYS A 65 18.87 4.42 -23.05
N ILE A 66 19.23 4.39 -24.34
CA ILE A 66 20.27 5.23 -24.95
C ILE A 66 19.78 5.83 -26.28
N GLU A 67 20.56 6.73 -26.87
CA GLU A 67 20.26 7.34 -28.17
C GLU A 67 20.26 6.33 -29.32
N LEU A 68 19.51 6.62 -30.38
CA LEU A 68 19.27 5.67 -31.47
C LEU A 68 20.54 5.32 -32.26
N GLU A 69 21.47 6.27 -32.38
CA GLU A 69 22.72 6.11 -33.14
C GLU A 69 23.66 5.09 -32.47
N LEU A 70 23.61 4.97 -31.14
CA LEU A 70 24.41 4.04 -30.35
C LEU A 70 23.92 2.58 -30.42
N LYS A 71 22.74 2.31 -31.02
CA LYS A 71 22.17 0.95 -31.09
C LYS A 71 23.06 -0.04 -31.84
N LEU A 72 23.58 0.35 -33.01
CA LEU A 72 24.40 -0.55 -33.83
C LEU A 72 25.78 -0.77 -33.19
N PRO A 73 26.54 0.26 -32.76
CA PRO A 73 27.76 0.06 -31.98
C PRO A 73 27.58 -0.86 -30.76
N LEU A 74 26.49 -0.69 -29.99
CA LEU A 74 26.23 -1.56 -28.83
C LEU A 74 25.98 -3.01 -29.23
N LEU A 75 25.22 -3.23 -30.31
CA LEU A 75 24.96 -4.57 -30.84
C LEU A 75 26.24 -5.22 -31.35
N ASP A 76 27.09 -4.50 -32.08
CA ASP A 76 28.32 -5.03 -32.65
C ASP A 76 29.31 -5.42 -31.54
N HIS A 77 29.49 -4.57 -30.52
CA HIS A 77 30.35 -4.87 -29.36
C HIS A 77 29.85 -6.06 -28.55
N LEU A 78 28.54 -6.13 -28.26
CA LEU A 78 27.96 -7.25 -27.52
C LEU A 78 27.93 -8.54 -28.36
N SER A 79 27.81 -8.47 -29.69
CA SER A 79 27.82 -9.64 -30.57
C SER A 79 29.18 -10.33 -30.65
N GLY A 80 30.27 -9.63 -30.30
CA GLY A 80 31.58 -10.24 -30.07
C GLY A 80 31.66 -11.14 -28.82
N LYS A 81 30.66 -11.07 -27.91
CA LYS A 81 30.60 -11.83 -26.66
C LYS A 81 29.40 -12.78 -26.57
N TYR A 82 28.29 -12.49 -27.25
CA TYR A 82 27.03 -13.23 -27.17
C TYR A 82 26.38 -13.39 -28.55
N ALA A 83 25.63 -14.47 -28.79
CA ALA A 83 24.86 -14.62 -30.02
C ALA A 83 23.57 -13.77 -29.98
N LEU A 84 23.55 -12.62 -30.67
CA LEU A 84 22.46 -11.64 -30.63
C LEU A 84 21.88 -11.35 -32.02
N ASP A 85 20.56 -11.46 -32.16
CA ASP A 85 19.82 -10.95 -33.32
C ASP A 85 19.32 -9.52 -33.07
N ALA A 86 19.72 -8.57 -33.91
CA ALA A 86 19.29 -7.15 -33.83
C ALA A 86 17.78 -6.97 -34.00
N SER A 87 17.14 -6.17 -33.13
CA SER A 87 15.70 -5.94 -33.21
C SER A 87 15.30 -5.17 -34.46
N LYS A 88 14.27 -5.67 -35.17
CA LYS A 88 13.63 -4.94 -36.29
C LYS A 88 12.88 -3.69 -35.83
N HIS A 89 12.57 -3.57 -34.54
CA HIS A 89 12.01 -2.35 -33.97
C HIS A 89 13.15 -1.39 -33.61
N ALA A 90 13.10 -0.14 -34.10
CA ALA A 90 14.12 0.87 -33.85
C ALA A 90 14.43 1.02 -32.35
N THR A 91 13.38 1.16 -31.53
CA THR A 91 13.43 1.44 -30.09
C THR A 91 13.69 0.23 -29.18
N ALA A 92 14.05 -0.94 -29.72
CA ALA A 92 14.45 -2.12 -28.94
C ALA A 92 15.82 -2.64 -29.43
N LEU A 93 16.58 -3.31 -28.57
CA LEU A 93 17.94 -3.75 -28.91
C LEU A 93 17.95 -5.05 -29.73
N ILE A 94 17.38 -6.14 -29.19
CA ILE A 94 17.43 -7.49 -29.79
C ILE A 94 16.06 -8.07 -30.18
N ASN A 95 16.01 -9.22 -30.86
CA ASN A 95 14.76 -9.99 -31.05
C ASN A 95 14.55 -11.05 -29.93
N GLY A 96 15.63 -11.57 -29.36
CA GLY A 96 15.61 -12.71 -28.44
C GLY A 96 15.42 -12.36 -26.96
N LYS A 97 15.99 -13.20 -26.08
CA LYS A 97 16.12 -12.94 -24.64
C LYS A 97 17.51 -13.39 -24.18
N GLN A 98 18.39 -12.43 -23.90
CA GLN A 98 19.72 -12.68 -23.32
C GLN A 98 19.81 -11.95 -21.98
N SER A 99 20.37 -12.60 -20.96
CA SER A 99 20.78 -11.94 -19.71
C SER A 99 22.29 -11.81 -19.64
N ILE A 100 22.78 -10.69 -19.12
CA ILE A 100 24.20 -10.41 -18.86
C ILE A 100 24.32 -9.71 -17.49
N HIS A 101 25.53 -9.58 -16.94
CA HIS A 101 25.73 -8.75 -15.74
C HIS A 101 25.71 -7.26 -16.11
N LEU A 102 25.28 -6.39 -15.20
CA LEU A 102 25.26 -4.94 -15.41
C LEU A 102 26.66 -4.41 -15.74
N SER A 103 27.70 -4.91 -15.07
CA SER A 103 29.11 -4.61 -15.39
C SER A 103 29.46 -4.82 -16.87
N GLN A 104 28.96 -5.89 -17.49
CA GLN A 104 29.20 -6.21 -18.91
C GLN A 104 28.42 -5.29 -19.86
N LEU A 105 27.24 -4.82 -19.44
CA LEU A 105 26.50 -3.78 -20.16
C LEU A 105 27.21 -2.43 -20.07
N VAL A 106 27.69 -2.05 -18.87
CA VAL A 106 28.41 -0.81 -18.61
C VAL A 106 29.72 -0.77 -19.40
N GLU A 107 30.51 -1.83 -19.38
CA GLU A 107 31.71 -1.98 -20.22
C GLU A 107 31.41 -1.71 -21.70
N ALA A 108 30.36 -2.35 -22.25
CA ALA A 108 29.97 -2.17 -23.64
C ALA A 108 29.48 -0.74 -23.95
N LEU A 109 28.75 -0.10 -23.03
CA LEU A 109 28.28 1.28 -23.17
C LEU A 109 29.44 2.30 -23.15
N VAL A 110 30.43 2.11 -22.28
CA VAL A 110 31.64 2.95 -22.23
C VAL A 110 32.48 2.75 -23.50
N CYS A 111 32.67 1.51 -23.96
CA CYS A 111 33.45 1.21 -25.17
C CYS A 111 32.89 1.83 -26.46
N ILE A 112 31.58 2.11 -26.53
CA ILE A 112 30.95 2.79 -27.68
C ILE A 112 30.84 4.32 -27.51
N GLY A 113 31.36 4.89 -26.42
CA GLY A 113 31.27 6.32 -26.14
C GLY A 113 29.87 6.79 -25.72
N CYS A 114 29.05 5.92 -25.12
CA CYS A 114 27.75 6.34 -24.58
C CYS A 114 27.95 7.28 -23.39
N THR A 115 27.46 8.52 -23.47
CA THR A 115 27.53 9.48 -22.36
C THR A 115 26.25 9.50 -21.50
N ALA A 116 25.08 9.18 -22.08
CA ALA A 116 23.81 9.34 -21.40
C ALA A 116 22.96 8.05 -21.41
N VAL A 117 22.74 7.46 -20.24
CA VAL A 117 21.77 6.38 -20.04
C VAL A 117 20.54 6.91 -19.30
N ARG A 118 19.39 6.89 -19.97
CA ARG A 118 18.10 7.28 -19.40
C ARG A 118 17.45 6.06 -18.73
N VAL A 119 17.45 6.03 -17.41
CA VAL A 119 16.89 4.97 -16.57
C VAL A 119 15.46 5.31 -16.18
N GLN A 120 14.52 4.39 -16.43
CA GLN A 120 13.09 4.56 -16.13
C GLN A 120 12.60 3.46 -15.18
N ALA A 121 12.05 3.84 -14.02
CA ALA A 121 11.50 2.92 -13.02
C ALA A 121 10.08 3.35 -12.64
N TYR A 122 9.11 2.45 -12.67
CA TYR A 122 7.70 2.76 -12.36
C TYR A 122 7.00 1.57 -11.72
N GLY A 123 6.31 1.81 -10.59
CA GLY A 123 5.63 0.76 -9.82
C GLY A 123 6.55 -0.01 -8.87
N MET A 124 7.80 0.43 -8.72
CA MET A 124 8.68 0.03 -7.63
C MET A 124 8.47 0.99 -6.47
N LYS A 125 7.92 0.49 -5.36
CA LYS A 125 7.69 1.28 -4.15
C LYS A 125 8.82 1.07 -3.15
N SER A 126 9.72 2.05 -3.05
CA SER A 126 10.88 1.99 -2.16
C SER A 126 10.77 3.01 -1.04
N SER A 127 10.79 2.55 0.21
CA SER A 127 10.93 3.41 1.39
C SER A 127 12.21 4.24 1.27
N LEU A 128 12.15 5.55 1.47
CA LEU A 128 13.35 6.41 1.41
C LEU A 128 14.36 6.13 2.52
N LYS A 129 13.99 5.34 3.55
CA LYS A 129 14.93 4.79 4.54
C LYS A 129 15.81 3.66 3.98
N CYS A 130 15.42 3.08 2.85
CA CYS A 130 16.05 1.94 2.20
C CYS A 130 16.64 2.31 0.84
N VAL A 131 16.73 3.61 0.53
CA VAL A 131 17.26 4.14 -0.73
C VAL A 131 18.37 5.14 -0.43
N GLU A 132 19.59 4.80 -0.84
CA GLU A 132 20.76 5.68 -0.75
C GLU A 132 20.67 6.81 -1.79
N THR A 133 19.90 7.85 -1.45
CA THR A 133 19.51 8.96 -2.36
C THR A 133 20.64 9.73 -3.05
N LYS A 134 21.89 9.47 -2.68
CA LYS A 134 23.12 10.00 -3.30
C LYS A 134 23.45 9.36 -4.65
N TRP A 135 23.00 8.12 -4.90
CA TRP A 135 23.29 7.35 -6.12
C TRP A 135 22.20 7.50 -7.22
N PHE A 136 21.21 8.37 -7.00
CA PHE A 136 20.03 8.47 -7.84
C PHE A 136 19.98 9.84 -8.55
N GLY A 137 20.39 9.82 -9.82
CA GLY A 137 20.56 10.99 -10.68
C GLY A 137 21.93 11.64 -10.49
N ASP A 138 22.53 12.05 -11.61
CA ASP A 138 23.72 12.90 -11.65
C ASP A 138 23.28 14.38 -11.60
N ALA A 139 24.08 15.24 -10.96
CA ALA A 139 23.79 16.68 -10.84
C ALA A 139 24.49 17.52 -11.92
N ASP A 140 25.63 17.07 -12.44
CA ASP A 140 26.50 17.82 -13.34
C ASP A 140 26.32 17.38 -14.81
N HIS A 141 25.59 16.30 -15.05
CA HIS A 141 25.21 15.80 -16.38
C HIS A 141 24.16 16.71 -17.07
N ASP A 142 24.38 17.13 -18.32
CA ASP A 142 23.54 18.10 -19.06
C ASP A 142 22.02 17.81 -19.02
N LEU A 143 21.63 16.55 -19.22
CA LEU A 143 20.24 16.08 -19.19
C LEU A 143 19.66 15.84 -17.78
N ALA A 144 20.31 16.33 -16.71
CA ALA A 144 19.80 16.22 -15.34
C ALA A 144 18.56 17.08 -15.11
N GLY A 145 18.43 18.20 -15.83
CA GLY A 145 17.24 19.07 -15.77
C GLY A 145 15.92 18.39 -16.19
N ASP A 146 16.00 17.24 -16.89
CA ASP A 146 14.85 16.43 -17.28
C ASP A 146 14.51 15.31 -16.28
N ASN A 147 15.23 15.18 -15.16
CA ASN A 147 15.04 14.10 -14.20
C ASN A 147 13.76 14.32 -13.38
N THR A 148 12.85 13.33 -13.38
CA THR A 148 11.52 13.41 -12.75
C THR A 148 11.34 12.32 -11.71
N TRP A 149 10.81 12.66 -10.53
CA TRP A 149 10.68 11.75 -9.38
C TRP A 149 9.23 11.74 -8.88
N ASP A 150 8.64 10.55 -8.68
CA ASP A 150 7.32 10.38 -8.06
C ASP A 150 7.51 10.03 -6.57
N LEU A 151 7.43 11.04 -5.70
CA LEU A 151 7.61 10.94 -4.25
C LEU A 151 6.26 10.96 -3.53
N GLY A 152 6.11 10.25 -2.41
CA GLY A 152 4.81 10.24 -1.72
C GLY A 152 4.84 10.07 -0.20
N ALA A 153 3.64 10.19 0.37
CA ALA A 153 3.35 9.97 1.79
C ALA A 153 2.01 9.21 1.94
N MET A 154 1.91 8.36 2.96
CA MET A 154 0.74 7.54 3.26
C MET A 154 0.07 8.00 4.56
N TYR A 155 -1.24 8.21 4.50
CA TYR A 155 -2.12 8.53 5.61
C TYR A 155 -3.03 7.33 5.88
N ARG A 156 -3.20 6.90 7.14
CA ARG A 156 -4.10 5.80 7.53
C ARG A 156 -5.30 6.33 8.32
N THR A 157 -6.51 5.97 7.90
CA THR A 157 -7.76 6.14 8.66
C THR A 157 -8.56 4.83 8.61
N ARG A 158 -9.66 4.72 9.37
CA ARG A 158 -10.58 3.55 9.36
C ARG A 158 -11.56 3.59 8.18
N THR A 159 -11.75 4.76 7.59
CA THR A 159 -12.68 5.07 6.51
C THR A 159 -11.96 5.17 5.17
N ILE A 160 -12.69 5.05 4.07
CA ILE A 160 -12.18 5.21 2.71
C ILE A 160 -12.48 6.66 2.27
N PRO A 161 -11.52 7.60 2.34
CA PRO A 161 -11.73 8.98 1.90
C PRO A 161 -11.74 9.08 0.37
N LEU A 162 -12.74 9.75 -0.19
CA LEU A 162 -12.83 10.06 -1.62
C LEU A 162 -12.82 11.57 -1.83
N PHE A 163 -12.11 12.02 -2.86
CA PHE A 163 -11.75 13.42 -3.07
C PHE A 163 -12.39 14.02 -4.33
N LYS A 164 -12.58 15.35 -4.31
CA LYS A 164 -13.09 16.15 -5.43
C LYS A 164 -12.74 17.62 -5.21
N PRO A 165 -12.45 18.45 -6.23
CA PRO A 165 -12.27 19.89 -6.06
C PRO A 165 -13.50 20.57 -5.42
N ALA A 166 -13.25 21.55 -4.55
CA ALA A 166 -14.28 22.38 -3.94
C ALA A 166 -14.88 23.36 -4.95
N ALA A 167 -14.02 23.99 -5.76
CA ALA A 167 -14.43 24.86 -6.85
C ALA A 167 -15.05 24.08 -8.02
N SER A 168 -16.19 24.54 -8.53
CA SER A 168 -16.89 23.92 -9.67
C SER A 168 -16.14 24.01 -11.02
N ARG A 169 -15.04 24.77 -11.06
CA ARG A 169 -14.19 24.99 -12.23
C ARG A 169 -12.69 25.02 -11.88
N ALA A 170 -12.24 24.19 -10.94
CA ALA A 170 -10.81 24.11 -10.60
C ALA A 170 -9.97 23.70 -11.84
N THR A 171 -9.27 24.67 -12.42
CA THR A 171 -8.40 24.46 -13.58
C THR A 171 -7.16 23.67 -13.18
N GLY A 172 -6.68 22.78 -14.06
CA GLY A 172 -5.54 21.91 -13.77
C GLY A 172 -5.88 20.63 -12.97
N MET A 173 -7.12 20.47 -12.49
CA MET A 173 -7.55 19.29 -11.71
C MET A 173 -8.42 18.32 -12.54
N GLN A 174 -8.02 17.05 -12.57
CA GLN A 174 -8.85 15.92 -13.01
C GLN A 174 -9.38 15.16 -11.78
N VAL A 175 -10.62 14.69 -11.88
CA VAL A 175 -11.19 13.70 -10.95
C VAL A 175 -11.42 12.40 -11.71
N ASP A 176 -11.00 11.29 -11.12
CA ASP A 176 -11.38 9.93 -11.53
C ASP A 176 -12.38 9.38 -10.50
N PRO A 177 -13.71 9.46 -10.74
CA PRO A 177 -14.71 9.06 -9.74
C PRO A 177 -14.70 7.56 -9.44
N MET A 178 -15.07 7.21 -8.22
CA MET A 178 -14.99 5.84 -7.68
C MET A 178 -16.27 5.48 -6.91
N LEU A 179 -16.48 4.19 -6.64
CA LEU A 179 -17.59 3.66 -5.84
C LEU A 179 -18.99 4.08 -6.33
N LEU A 180 -19.16 4.35 -7.64
CA LEU A 180 -20.45 4.64 -8.30
C LEU A 180 -21.37 5.58 -7.49
N ALA A 181 -22.55 5.09 -7.07
CA ALA A 181 -23.55 5.82 -6.29
C ALA A 181 -23.07 6.21 -4.88
N LEU A 182 -22.32 5.33 -4.21
CA LEU A 182 -21.78 5.56 -2.86
C LEU A 182 -20.74 6.69 -2.85
N GLY A 183 -19.90 6.75 -3.88
CA GLY A 183 -18.87 7.78 -4.03
C GLY A 183 -19.36 9.12 -4.59
N ARG A 184 -20.60 9.22 -5.10
CA ARG A 184 -21.26 10.51 -5.46
C ARG A 184 -20.43 11.42 -6.40
N GLY A 185 -19.59 10.83 -7.25
CA GLY A 185 -18.71 11.58 -8.16
C GLY A 185 -17.37 12.03 -7.56
N TYR A 186 -17.10 11.72 -6.29
CA TYR A 186 -15.77 11.80 -5.67
C TYR A 186 -14.96 10.56 -6.03
N GLY A 187 -13.64 10.63 -5.86
CA GLY A 187 -12.75 9.51 -6.14
C GLY A 187 -11.30 9.84 -5.89
N SER A 188 -10.47 9.70 -6.92
CA SER A 188 -9.08 10.17 -6.93
C SER A 188 -8.99 11.53 -7.62
N VAL A 189 -8.08 12.38 -7.15
CA VAL A 189 -7.77 13.69 -7.74
C VAL A 189 -6.34 13.66 -8.29
N ASP A 190 -6.14 14.25 -9.48
CA ASP A 190 -4.84 14.48 -10.11
C ASP A 190 -4.78 15.96 -10.53
N ALA A 191 -3.90 16.73 -9.88
CA ALA A 191 -3.77 18.17 -10.06
C ALA A 191 -2.42 18.51 -10.70
N GLN A 192 -2.42 19.42 -11.67
CA GLN A 192 -1.23 20.06 -12.24
C GLN A 192 -1.25 21.53 -11.86
N LEU A 193 -0.15 22.00 -11.26
CA LEU A 193 -0.05 23.35 -10.69
C LEU A 193 1.39 23.86 -10.75
N GLN A 194 1.54 25.18 -10.61
CA GLN A 194 2.81 25.83 -10.35
C GLN A 194 2.82 26.30 -8.88
N TYR A 195 3.92 26.08 -8.16
CA TYR A 195 4.11 26.51 -6.77
C TYR A 195 5.56 26.95 -6.57
N GLU A 196 5.82 28.11 -5.96
CA GLU A 196 7.16 28.73 -5.90
C GLU A 196 7.87 28.72 -7.29
N GLU A 197 7.14 29.19 -8.32
CA GLU A 197 7.52 29.22 -9.75
C GLU A 197 7.83 27.86 -10.42
N GLN A 198 7.67 26.73 -9.72
CA GLN A 198 8.01 25.39 -10.23
C GLN A 198 6.76 24.56 -10.54
N ASP A 199 6.83 23.78 -11.63
CA ASP A 199 5.75 22.85 -12.03
C ASP A 199 5.72 21.59 -11.15
N TYR A 200 4.53 21.27 -10.64
CA TYR A 200 4.24 20.05 -9.89
C TYR A 200 3.03 19.31 -10.46
N ARG A 201 3.00 18.00 -10.27
CA ARG A 201 1.78 17.19 -10.44
C ARG A 201 1.52 16.37 -9.20
N VAL A 202 0.36 16.56 -8.57
CA VAL A 202 0.01 15.94 -7.29
C VAL A 202 -1.24 15.07 -7.44
N LYS A 203 -1.17 13.83 -6.95
CA LYS A 203 -2.29 12.90 -6.91
C LYS A 203 -2.71 12.63 -5.47
N VAL A 204 -4.00 12.75 -5.19
CA VAL A 204 -4.60 12.46 -3.88
C VAL A 204 -5.63 11.35 -4.08
N TYR A 205 -5.39 10.17 -3.49
CA TYR A 205 -6.22 8.98 -3.76
C TYR A 205 -6.32 8.00 -2.58
N PRO A 206 -7.44 7.25 -2.42
CA PRO A 206 -7.63 6.33 -1.31
C PRO A 206 -6.64 5.15 -1.32
N ARG A 207 -6.26 4.67 -0.12
CA ARG A 207 -5.39 3.49 0.10
C ARG A 207 -5.94 2.23 -0.57
N LEU A 208 -7.27 2.14 -0.72
CA LEU A 208 -7.99 1.14 -1.51
C LEU A 208 -7.35 0.88 -2.90
N VAL A 209 -6.85 1.91 -3.60
CA VAL A 209 -6.17 1.75 -4.90
C VAL A 209 -4.91 0.89 -4.78
N HIS A 210 -4.13 1.03 -3.69
CA HIS A 210 -2.96 0.19 -3.46
C HIS A 210 -3.33 -1.25 -3.05
N ARG A 211 -4.40 -1.44 -2.26
CA ARG A 211 -4.91 -2.79 -1.96
C ARG A 211 -5.37 -3.49 -3.25
N LEU A 212 -6.08 -2.80 -4.14
CA LEU A 212 -6.44 -3.32 -5.45
C LEU A 212 -5.23 -3.65 -6.33
N LYS A 213 -4.21 -2.77 -6.39
CA LYS A 213 -2.95 -3.04 -7.12
C LYS A 213 -2.26 -4.31 -6.58
N ALA A 214 -2.16 -4.48 -5.26
CA ALA A 214 -1.54 -5.66 -4.64
C ALA A 214 -2.33 -6.96 -4.91
N LEU A 215 -3.67 -6.89 -4.93
CA LEU A 215 -4.55 -8.03 -5.23
C LEU A 215 -4.69 -8.32 -6.73
N ALA A 216 -3.85 -7.75 -7.61
CA ALA A 216 -4.07 -7.75 -9.05
C ALA A 216 -2.83 -7.94 -9.93
N GLY A 217 -2.87 -8.99 -10.76
CA GLY A 217 -2.21 -8.97 -12.06
C GLY A 217 -2.86 -7.98 -13.03
N LYS A 218 -2.26 -7.85 -14.23
CA LYS A 218 -2.62 -6.88 -15.30
C LYS A 218 -4.14 -6.67 -15.46
N HIS A 219 -4.63 -5.48 -15.13
CA HIS A 219 -6.05 -5.11 -15.29
C HIS A 219 -6.47 -5.13 -16.78
N PRO A 220 -7.66 -5.65 -17.14
CA PRO A 220 -8.00 -5.92 -18.54
C PRO A 220 -8.41 -4.67 -19.34
N ARG A 221 -7.41 -4.06 -19.99
CA ARG A 221 -7.52 -2.83 -20.83
C ARG A 221 -8.57 -2.91 -21.93
N TRP A 222 -8.84 -4.08 -22.50
CA TRP A 222 -9.84 -4.29 -23.55
C TRP A 222 -11.16 -4.87 -22.98
N PRO A 223 -12.35 -4.57 -23.56
CA PRO A 223 -13.60 -5.23 -23.16
C PRO A 223 -13.57 -6.74 -23.44
N PRO A 224 -14.43 -7.56 -22.80
CA PRO A 224 -14.60 -8.96 -23.20
C PRO A 224 -15.22 -9.06 -24.59
N SER A 225 -14.76 -10.01 -25.41
CA SER A 225 -15.41 -10.35 -26.68
C SER A 225 -16.58 -11.31 -26.46
N SER A 226 -16.42 -12.32 -25.59
CA SER A 226 -17.41 -13.37 -25.32
C SER A 226 -17.92 -13.41 -23.88
N VAL A 227 -19.02 -14.11 -23.67
CA VAL A 227 -19.58 -14.40 -22.34
C VAL A 227 -18.60 -15.20 -21.47
N ARG A 228 -17.82 -16.13 -22.04
CA ARG A 228 -16.75 -16.85 -21.32
C ARG A 228 -15.73 -15.88 -20.71
N MET A 229 -15.27 -14.89 -21.47
CA MET A 229 -14.36 -13.85 -20.95
C MET A 229 -15.05 -12.97 -19.90
N SER A 230 -16.35 -12.73 -20.04
CA SER A 230 -17.13 -11.92 -19.10
C SER A 230 -17.29 -12.62 -17.75
N LYS A 231 -17.63 -13.92 -17.75
CA LYS A 231 -17.66 -14.77 -16.54
C LYS A 231 -16.31 -14.79 -15.82
N ALA A 232 -15.22 -15.06 -16.55
CA ALA A 232 -13.87 -15.09 -15.97
C ALA A 232 -13.45 -13.74 -15.34
N ARG A 233 -13.88 -12.61 -15.90
CA ARG A 233 -13.66 -11.28 -15.32
C ARG A 233 -14.51 -11.05 -14.09
N LEU A 234 -15.79 -11.42 -14.09
CA LEU A 234 -16.65 -11.31 -12.92
C LEU A 234 -16.06 -12.10 -11.74
N SER A 235 -15.71 -13.37 -11.94
CA SER A 235 -15.11 -14.19 -10.87
C SER A 235 -13.73 -13.69 -10.41
N SER A 236 -12.97 -12.99 -11.26
CA SER A 236 -11.75 -12.29 -10.84
C SER A 236 -12.04 -11.05 -9.98
N LEU A 237 -13.15 -10.35 -10.20
CA LEU A 237 -13.58 -9.22 -9.37
C LEU A 237 -14.20 -9.72 -8.05
N GLU A 238 -14.98 -10.80 -8.08
CA GLU A 238 -15.52 -11.48 -6.89
C GLU A 238 -14.41 -11.97 -5.96
N ARG A 239 -13.35 -12.57 -6.50
CA ARG A 239 -12.17 -12.97 -5.71
C ARG A 239 -11.47 -11.77 -5.08
N LYS A 240 -11.36 -10.64 -5.79
CA LYS A 240 -10.80 -9.41 -5.23
C LYS A 240 -11.67 -8.83 -4.12
N ALA A 241 -13.00 -8.86 -4.27
CA ALA A 241 -13.92 -8.42 -3.23
C ALA A 241 -13.77 -9.25 -1.94
N ALA A 242 -13.68 -10.58 -2.06
CA ALA A 242 -13.44 -11.47 -0.93
C ALA A 242 -12.10 -11.18 -0.24
N LEU A 243 -11.00 -11.07 -1.01
CA LEU A 243 -9.66 -10.76 -0.46
C LEU A 243 -9.56 -9.35 0.16
N LEU A 244 -10.38 -8.40 -0.28
CA LEU A 244 -10.52 -7.09 0.39
C LEU A 244 -11.31 -7.20 1.70
N GLN A 245 -12.28 -8.12 1.78
CA GLN A 245 -13.08 -8.37 2.98
C GLN A 245 -12.26 -9.12 4.04
N GLU A 246 -11.62 -10.24 3.67
CA GLU A 246 -10.70 -10.99 4.54
C GLU A 246 -9.62 -10.07 5.13
N GLY A 247 -9.03 -9.20 4.31
CA GLY A 247 -8.03 -8.24 4.78
C GLY A 247 -8.58 -7.16 5.72
N PHE A 248 -9.86 -6.77 5.59
CA PHE A 248 -10.53 -5.86 6.51
C PHE A 248 -10.91 -6.55 7.83
N GLU A 249 -11.31 -7.82 7.78
CA GLU A 249 -11.56 -8.66 8.95
C GLU A 249 -10.28 -8.93 9.78
N GLU A 250 -9.09 -8.74 9.20
CA GLU A 250 -7.80 -8.77 9.90
C GLU A 250 -7.24 -7.39 10.34
N ASP A 251 -7.64 -6.28 9.70
CA ASP A 251 -7.14 -4.91 9.98
C ASP A 251 -8.23 -3.85 9.71
N ASP A 252 -8.75 -3.22 10.78
CA ASP A 252 -9.72 -2.09 10.72
C ASP A 252 -9.28 -0.96 9.76
N TYR A 253 -7.98 -0.77 9.56
CA TYR A 253 -7.41 0.27 8.69
C TYR A 253 -7.15 -0.23 7.27
N PHE A 254 -7.38 -1.52 6.95
CA PHE A 254 -6.86 -2.19 5.76
C PHE A 254 -7.20 -1.46 4.46
N LEU A 255 -8.45 -1.04 4.31
CA LEU A 255 -8.97 -0.32 3.15
C LEU A 255 -8.76 1.20 3.24
N GLY A 256 -8.64 1.72 4.46
CA GLY A 256 -8.84 3.13 4.78
C GLY A 256 -7.61 4.02 4.72
N GLY A 257 -7.84 5.33 4.74
CA GLY A 257 -6.85 6.37 4.52
C GLY A 257 -6.53 6.62 3.03
N CYS A 258 -5.52 7.45 2.78
CA CYS A 258 -5.15 7.93 1.44
C CYS A 258 -3.64 8.05 1.25
N ARG A 259 -3.22 8.19 -0.01
CA ARG A 259 -1.88 8.59 -0.41
C ARG A 259 -1.92 9.98 -1.04
N ILE A 260 -0.86 10.74 -0.78
CA ILE A 260 -0.47 11.88 -1.61
C ILE A 260 0.83 11.52 -2.33
N GLU A 261 0.88 11.79 -3.63
CA GLU A 261 1.97 11.42 -4.55
C GLU A 261 2.28 12.63 -5.43
N VAL A 262 3.52 13.10 -5.42
CA VAL A 262 3.98 14.31 -6.11
C VAL A 262 5.05 13.93 -7.14
N THR A 263 4.75 14.16 -8.42
CA THR A 263 5.77 14.21 -9.47
C THR A 263 6.49 15.56 -9.37
N ILE A 264 7.83 15.53 -9.27
CA ILE A 264 8.70 16.71 -9.18
C ILE A 264 9.88 16.59 -10.15
N THR A 265 10.28 17.70 -10.77
CA THR A 265 11.48 17.76 -11.62
C THR A 265 12.66 18.29 -10.81
N ALA A 266 13.76 17.53 -10.76
CA ALA A 266 14.98 17.88 -10.02
C ALA A 266 16.17 17.03 -10.49
N PRO A 267 17.42 17.54 -10.50
CA PRO A 267 18.57 16.79 -11.04
C PRO A 267 18.82 15.45 -10.34
N THR A 268 18.68 15.39 -9.01
CA THR A 268 18.92 14.18 -8.21
C THR A 268 17.78 13.92 -7.24
N LEU A 269 17.62 12.66 -6.80
CA LEU A 269 16.64 12.27 -5.78
C LEU A 269 16.84 13.04 -4.46
N ASN A 270 18.11 13.29 -4.10
CA ASN A 270 18.48 14.09 -2.95
C ASN A 270 18.02 15.56 -3.10
N ALA A 271 18.10 16.14 -4.30
CA ALA A 271 17.53 17.46 -4.60
C ALA A 271 16.00 17.44 -4.52
N ALA A 272 15.34 16.47 -5.17
CA ALA A 272 13.88 16.30 -5.14
C ALA A 272 13.31 16.23 -3.71
N VAL A 273 13.93 15.42 -2.85
CA VAL A 273 13.55 15.29 -1.43
C VAL A 273 13.75 16.60 -0.66
N LYS A 274 14.84 17.33 -0.90
CA LYS A 274 15.13 18.63 -0.26
C LYS A 274 14.22 19.77 -0.72
N GLN A 275 13.74 19.70 -1.96
CA GLN A 275 12.83 20.65 -2.60
C GLN A 275 11.41 20.40 -2.08
N LEU A 276 10.89 19.19 -2.26
CA LEU A 276 9.53 18.81 -1.84
C LEU A 276 9.29 19.01 -0.34
N ALA A 277 10.27 18.71 0.51
CA ALA A 277 10.18 18.88 1.97
C ALA A 277 10.12 20.36 2.44
N ARG A 278 10.19 21.34 1.54
CA ARG A 278 9.96 22.78 1.83
C ARG A 278 8.54 23.23 1.48
N THR A 279 7.82 22.44 0.68
CA THR A 279 6.48 22.75 0.19
C THR A 279 5.38 22.15 1.09
N PRO A 280 4.16 22.70 1.09
CA PRO A 280 2.99 22.09 1.71
C PRO A 280 2.44 20.86 0.96
N LEU A 281 2.92 20.54 -0.25
CA LEU A 281 2.20 19.68 -1.22
C LEU A 281 1.94 18.24 -0.76
N LEU A 282 2.69 17.71 0.22
CA LEU A 282 2.46 16.39 0.82
C LEU A 282 1.55 16.42 2.07
N ALA A 283 1.12 17.59 2.55
CA ALA A 283 0.25 17.74 3.70
C ALA A 283 -1.23 17.74 3.28
N LEU A 284 -1.98 16.69 3.64
CA LEU A 284 -3.41 16.56 3.33
C LEU A 284 -4.24 17.76 3.82
N GLU A 285 -3.85 18.32 4.97
CA GLU A 285 -4.47 19.46 5.60
C GLU A 285 -4.46 20.71 4.71
N GLU A 286 -3.38 20.94 3.95
CA GLU A 286 -3.23 22.10 3.05
C GLU A 286 -4.01 21.93 1.74
N TRP A 287 -4.40 20.70 1.37
CA TRP A 287 -5.37 20.48 0.28
C TRP A 287 -6.83 20.67 0.75
N LEU A 288 -7.12 20.37 2.01
CA LEU A 288 -8.46 20.53 2.60
C LEU A 288 -8.73 21.98 3.03
N GLN A 289 -7.71 22.67 3.54
CA GLN A 289 -7.76 24.06 4.03
C GLN A 289 -6.44 24.78 3.66
N PRO A 290 -6.27 25.21 2.39
CA PRO A 290 -5.07 25.91 1.94
C PRO A 290 -4.70 27.12 2.79
N LEU A 291 -3.40 27.26 3.12
CA LEU A 291 -2.84 28.48 3.74
C LEU A 291 -2.01 29.34 2.77
N SER A 292 -2.00 28.99 1.48
CA SER A 292 -1.25 29.68 0.41
C SER A 292 -2.18 30.01 -0.76
N GLU A 293 -2.01 31.18 -1.35
CA GLU A 293 -2.86 31.70 -2.44
C GLU A 293 -2.75 30.80 -3.68
N GLU A 294 -1.57 30.22 -3.95
CA GLU A 294 -1.34 29.27 -5.05
C GLU A 294 -2.13 27.95 -4.92
N LEU A 295 -2.69 27.65 -3.74
CA LEU A 295 -3.46 26.43 -3.48
C LEU A 295 -4.96 26.68 -3.22
N GLU A 296 -5.41 27.93 -3.11
CA GLU A 296 -6.81 28.25 -2.76
C GLU A 296 -7.81 27.73 -3.81
N ASP A 297 -7.56 28.00 -5.09
CA ASP A 297 -8.36 27.49 -6.23
C ASP A 297 -8.26 25.95 -6.40
N LEU A 298 -7.31 25.31 -5.72
CA LEU A 298 -7.03 23.87 -5.78
C LEU A 298 -7.55 23.10 -4.55
N GLN A 299 -8.30 23.75 -3.66
CA GLN A 299 -8.92 23.12 -2.49
C GLN A 299 -9.74 21.89 -2.88
N ILE A 300 -9.58 20.79 -2.14
CA ILE A 300 -10.41 19.58 -2.27
C ILE A 300 -11.40 19.44 -1.11
N GLN A 301 -12.59 18.93 -1.45
CA GLN A 301 -13.53 18.34 -0.52
C GLN A 301 -13.26 16.84 -0.39
N VAL A 302 -13.52 16.30 0.80
CA VAL A 302 -13.47 14.86 1.10
C VAL A 302 -14.84 14.36 1.56
N ILE A 303 -15.20 13.15 1.15
CA ILE A 303 -16.25 12.36 1.80
C ILE A 303 -15.63 11.07 2.35
N GLU A 304 -16.09 10.63 3.52
CA GLU A 304 -15.63 9.37 4.12
C GLU A 304 -16.67 8.26 3.91
N VAL A 305 -16.22 7.13 3.36
CA VAL A 305 -17.04 5.93 3.14
C VAL A 305 -16.64 4.85 4.14
N THR A 306 -17.60 4.26 4.85
CA THR A 306 -17.30 3.13 5.76
C THR A 306 -17.07 1.84 4.98
N PRO A 307 -16.19 0.93 5.46
CA PRO A 307 -16.04 -0.42 4.91
C PRO A 307 -17.37 -1.17 4.75
N ASP A 308 -18.26 -1.07 5.74
CA ASP A 308 -19.59 -1.72 5.68
C ASP A 308 -20.44 -1.20 4.52
N SER A 309 -20.43 0.11 4.28
CA SER A 309 -21.14 0.73 3.15
C SER A 309 -20.59 0.25 1.81
N PHE A 310 -19.26 0.11 1.72
CA PHE A 310 -18.56 -0.40 0.55
C PHE A 310 -18.91 -1.86 0.24
N PHE A 311 -18.88 -2.74 1.25
CA PHE A 311 -19.27 -4.15 1.06
C PHE A 311 -20.78 -4.33 0.83
N ALA A 312 -21.64 -3.53 1.47
CA ALA A 312 -23.07 -3.52 1.22
C ALA A 312 -23.40 -3.10 -0.23
N GLN A 313 -22.70 -2.08 -0.76
CA GLN A 313 -22.82 -1.70 -2.17
C GLN A 313 -22.40 -2.84 -3.11
N TRP A 314 -21.27 -3.50 -2.84
CA TRP A 314 -20.81 -4.64 -3.63
C TRP A 314 -21.83 -5.79 -3.63
N ALA A 315 -22.37 -6.15 -2.46
CA ALA A 315 -23.41 -7.17 -2.33
C ALA A 315 -24.69 -6.82 -3.10
N PHE A 316 -25.14 -5.56 -3.02
CA PHE A 316 -26.28 -5.05 -3.79
C PHE A 316 -26.06 -5.15 -5.30
N MET A 317 -24.88 -4.73 -5.79
CA MET A 317 -24.51 -4.82 -7.21
C MET A 317 -24.52 -6.27 -7.71
N LYS A 318 -24.05 -7.24 -6.90
CA LYS A 318 -24.16 -8.67 -7.22
C LYS A 318 -25.61 -9.14 -7.28
N ALA A 319 -26.46 -8.72 -6.34
CA ALA A 319 -27.88 -9.08 -6.34
C ALA A 319 -28.59 -8.60 -7.61
N GLN A 320 -28.35 -7.36 -8.05
CA GLN A 320 -28.91 -6.82 -9.30
C GLN A 320 -28.38 -7.58 -10.53
N GLN A 321 -27.09 -7.91 -10.59
CA GLN A 321 -26.51 -8.71 -11.67
C GLN A 321 -27.18 -10.10 -11.81
N VAL A 322 -27.46 -10.76 -10.68
CA VAL A 322 -28.16 -12.06 -10.63
C VAL A 322 -29.63 -11.93 -11.05
N GLN A 323 -30.32 -10.89 -10.56
CA GLN A 323 -31.72 -10.57 -10.89
C GLN A 323 -31.92 -10.35 -12.40
N LEU A 324 -31.04 -9.57 -13.02
CA LEU A 324 -31.01 -9.31 -14.46
C LEU A 324 -30.53 -10.51 -15.31
N ARG A 325 -30.19 -11.64 -14.68
CA ARG A 325 -29.72 -12.89 -15.34
C ARG A 325 -28.49 -12.69 -16.24
N LEU A 326 -27.70 -11.64 -15.99
CA LEU A 326 -26.54 -11.29 -16.83
C LEU A 326 -25.50 -12.41 -16.86
N PHE A 327 -24.78 -12.51 -17.98
CA PHE A 327 -23.78 -13.55 -18.25
C PHE A 327 -24.30 -15.00 -18.25
N LYS A 328 -25.60 -15.28 -18.05
CA LYS A 328 -26.14 -16.66 -18.06
C LYS A 328 -26.27 -17.29 -19.45
N ARG A 329 -25.91 -16.56 -20.51
CA ARG A 329 -25.95 -17.01 -21.91
C ARG A 329 -24.82 -18.02 -22.22
N ASP A 330 -24.86 -18.59 -23.43
CA ASP A 330 -23.83 -19.48 -23.97
C ASP A 330 -22.42 -18.86 -23.88
N HIS A 331 -21.40 -19.69 -23.67
CA HIS A 331 -20.01 -19.25 -23.45
C HIS A 331 -19.35 -18.60 -24.67
N ASN A 332 -19.70 -19.04 -25.87
CA ASN A 332 -19.14 -18.59 -27.14
C ASN A 332 -19.89 -17.37 -27.70
N ALA A 333 -21.11 -17.11 -27.23
CA ALA A 333 -21.87 -15.92 -27.58
C ALA A 333 -21.08 -14.62 -27.26
N GLN A 334 -21.21 -13.62 -28.14
CA GLN A 334 -20.57 -12.32 -27.95
C GLN A 334 -21.14 -11.59 -26.72
N ALA A 335 -20.28 -10.94 -25.94
CA ALA A 335 -20.67 -10.17 -24.76
C ALA A 335 -21.49 -8.91 -25.15
N THR A 336 -22.63 -8.67 -24.50
CA THR A 336 -23.51 -7.54 -24.85
C THR A 336 -22.91 -6.19 -24.41
N PRO A 337 -23.38 -5.04 -24.94
CA PRO A 337 -22.99 -3.72 -24.43
C PRO A 337 -23.27 -3.56 -22.93
N LEU A 338 -24.42 -4.06 -22.45
CA LEU A 338 -24.76 -4.06 -21.02
C LEU A 338 -23.80 -4.92 -20.19
N GLU A 339 -23.51 -6.14 -20.61
CA GLU A 339 -22.52 -7.02 -19.95
C GLU A 339 -21.11 -6.41 -19.90
N LYS A 340 -20.72 -5.64 -20.94
CA LYS A 340 -19.45 -4.89 -20.99
C LYS A 340 -19.44 -3.70 -20.03
N CYS A 341 -20.56 -2.97 -19.93
CA CYS A 341 -20.78 -1.84 -19.03
C CYS A 341 -20.77 -2.28 -17.55
N VAL A 342 -21.57 -3.30 -17.21
CA VAL A 342 -21.64 -3.94 -15.89
C VAL A 342 -20.26 -4.32 -15.34
N LEU A 343 -19.34 -4.81 -16.18
CA LEU A 343 -17.97 -5.15 -15.77
C LEU A 343 -17.04 -3.94 -15.56
N VAL A 344 -17.33 -2.78 -16.15
CA VAL A 344 -16.67 -1.50 -15.81
C VAL A 344 -17.23 -0.97 -14.50
N ASP A 345 -18.54 -1.11 -14.28
CA ASP A 345 -19.19 -0.65 -13.06
C ASP A 345 -18.78 -1.48 -11.84
N PHE A 346 -18.65 -2.81 -11.97
CA PHE A 346 -18.04 -3.64 -10.91
C PHE A 346 -16.56 -3.31 -10.65
N GLN A 347 -15.81 -2.83 -11.65
CA GLN A 347 -14.45 -2.30 -11.41
C GLN A 347 -14.51 -1.00 -10.60
N ASN A 348 -15.38 -0.06 -10.98
CA ASN A 348 -15.54 1.20 -10.28
C ASN A 348 -16.07 1.03 -8.85
N CYS A 349 -17.02 0.11 -8.65
CA CYS A 349 -17.60 -0.27 -7.36
C CYS A 349 -16.56 -0.82 -6.37
N LEU A 350 -15.51 -1.50 -6.84
CA LEU A 350 -14.40 -1.95 -5.99
C LEU A 350 -13.38 -0.85 -5.69
N GLY A 351 -13.49 0.33 -6.33
CA GLY A 351 -12.50 1.40 -6.24
C GLY A 351 -11.47 1.39 -7.37
N TRP A 352 -11.80 0.86 -8.56
CA TRP A 352 -10.93 0.93 -9.73
C TRP A 352 -11.54 1.78 -10.85
N ASN A 353 -11.01 3.00 -11.01
CA ASN A 353 -11.14 3.79 -12.23
C ASN A 353 -9.74 3.90 -12.88
N ALA A 354 -9.70 3.99 -14.22
CA ALA A 354 -8.46 4.02 -15.00
C ALA A 354 -8.53 4.94 -16.23
N GLY A 355 -9.51 5.86 -16.26
CA GLY A 355 -9.69 6.89 -17.30
C GLY A 355 -10.12 6.40 -18.69
N TYR A 356 -9.73 5.20 -19.12
CA TYR A 356 -9.93 4.71 -20.49
C TYR A 356 -11.34 4.17 -20.81
N ARG A 357 -12.24 4.08 -19.83
CA ARG A 357 -13.68 3.81 -20.01
C ARG A 357 -14.47 4.52 -18.92
N ALA A 358 -15.54 5.21 -19.31
CA ALA A 358 -16.52 5.72 -18.35
C ALA A 358 -17.29 4.56 -17.69
N SER A 359 -17.43 4.62 -16.37
CA SER A 359 -18.49 3.90 -15.66
C SER A 359 -19.83 4.63 -15.84
N THR A 360 -20.93 3.93 -15.60
CA THR A 360 -22.27 4.50 -15.47
C THR A 360 -22.25 5.61 -14.41
N ARG A 361 -22.90 6.75 -14.69
CA ARG A 361 -22.86 7.92 -13.80
C ARG A 361 -23.72 7.69 -12.57
N HIS A 362 -23.28 8.20 -11.41
CA HIS A 362 -24.06 8.13 -10.16
C HIS A 362 -25.40 8.90 -10.21
N THR A 363 -25.57 9.78 -11.20
CA THR A 363 -26.81 10.53 -11.48
C THR A 363 -27.63 9.96 -12.64
N ASP A 364 -27.23 8.83 -13.23
CA ASP A 364 -27.96 8.24 -14.36
C ASP A 364 -29.22 7.52 -13.86
N SER A 365 -30.40 8.06 -14.17
CA SER A 365 -31.70 7.49 -13.83
C SER A 365 -32.00 6.16 -14.54
N ASN A 366 -31.18 5.77 -15.53
CA ASN A 366 -31.26 4.50 -16.25
C ASN A 366 -30.14 3.54 -15.87
N ALA A 367 -29.36 3.83 -14.82
CA ALA A 367 -28.29 2.96 -14.36
C ALA A 367 -28.83 1.56 -14.03
N TRP A 368 -28.18 0.51 -14.54
CA TRP A 368 -28.73 -0.86 -14.56
C TRP A 368 -28.97 -1.49 -13.18
N TRP A 369 -28.40 -0.93 -12.12
CA TRP A 369 -28.63 -1.35 -10.74
C TRP A 369 -29.85 -0.66 -10.08
N LEU A 370 -30.50 0.29 -10.76
CA LEU A 370 -31.73 0.92 -10.28
C LEU A 370 -32.94 0.04 -10.59
N SER A 371 -33.46 -0.65 -9.57
CA SER A 371 -34.80 -1.22 -9.65
C SER A 371 -35.87 -0.15 -9.35
N ALA A 372 -37.12 -0.38 -9.77
CA ALA A 372 -38.23 0.52 -9.45
C ALA A 372 -38.45 0.70 -7.94
N VAL A 373 -38.09 -0.30 -7.12
CA VAL A 373 -38.08 -0.24 -5.65
C VAL A 373 -36.89 0.59 -5.14
N HIS A 374 -35.75 0.51 -5.83
CA HIS A 374 -34.52 1.19 -5.42
C HIS A 374 -34.54 2.71 -5.65
N MET A 375 -35.38 3.23 -6.54
CA MET A 375 -35.67 4.68 -6.61
C MET A 375 -36.26 5.21 -5.29
N SER A 376 -37.16 4.45 -4.66
CA SER A 376 -37.70 4.78 -3.33
C SER A 376 -36.65 4.54 -2.23
N ALA A 377 -35.88 3.44 -2.34
CA ALA A 377 -34.87 3.10 -1.34
C ALA A 377 -33.65 4.03 -1.32
N LEU A 378 -33.18 4.54 -2.47
CA LEU A 378 -32.09 5.53 -2.52
C LEU A 378 -32.56 6.92 -2.07
N ALA A 379 -33.82 7.27 -2.29
CA ALA A 379 -34.40 8.48 -1.69
C ALA A 379 -34.50 8.37 -0.16
N ALA A 380 -34.73 7.17 0.38
CA ALA A 380 -34.77 6.89 1.82
C ALA A 380 -33.40 6.56 2.45
N ALA A 381 -32.39 6.17 1.64
CA ALA A 381 -31.01 5.86 2.06
C ALA A 381 -29.98 6.92 1.65
N ALA A 382 -30.42 8.03 1.04
CA ALA A 382 -29.89 9.33 1.42
C ALA A 382 -30.01 9.44 2.96
N PRO A 383 -28.99 9.96 3.68
CA PRO A 383 -28.92 9.82 5.13
C PRO A 383 -29.98 10.65 5.86
N VAL A 384 -31.19 10.10 5.96
CA VAL A 384 -32.03 10.24 7.15
C VAL A 384 -31.14 9.78 8.31
N ARG A 385 -30.71 10.75 9.12
CA ARG A 385 -29.79 10.52 10.23
C ARG A 385 -30.39 9.45 11.13
N ALA A 386 -29.68 8.33 11.32
CA ALA A 386 -29.98 7.43 12.42
C ALA A 386 -29.89 8.25 13.71
N ALA A 387 -31.01 8.40 14.40
CA ALA A 387 -31.19 9.44 15.41
C ALA A 387 -30.64 9.00 16.78
N GLU A 388 -29.34 8.67 16.84
CA GLU A 388 -28.64 8.40 18.10
C GLU A 388 -27.20 8.95 18.13
N ASP A 389 -26.90 9.92 17.25
CA ASP A 389 -25.86 10.92 17.48
C ASP A 389 -26.51 12.31 17.54
N ALA A 390 -26.30 13.03 18.64
CA ALA A 390 -26.70 14.42 18.75
C ALA A 390 -25.78 15.29 17.89
N GLN A 391 -26.14 15.49 16.61
CA GLN A 391 -25.28 16.16 15.63
C GLN A 391 -24.70 17.45 16.21
N TRP A 392 -23.37 17.46 16.40
CA TRP A 392 -22.67 18.60 16.98
C TRP A 392 -22.95 19.86 16.15
N GLN A 393 -23.64 20.83 16.75
CA GLN A 393 -23.82 22.15 16.16
C GLN A 393 -22.62 23.00 16.54
N ASP A 394 -21.97 23.64 15.55
CA ASP A 394 -20.80 24.48 15.81
C ASP A 394 -21.15 25.62 16.78
N ILE A 395 -20.63 25.54 18.00
CA ILE A 395 -20.91 26.50 19.06
C ILE A 395 -20.08 27.76 18.82
N THR A 396 -20.75 28.83 18.38
CA THR A 396 -20.16 30.18 18.36
C THR A 396 -20.25 30.80 19.75
N LEU A 397 -19.15 31.40 20.24
CA LEU A 397 -19.07 32.02 21.57
C LEU A 397 -19.06 33.56 21.53
N GLY A 398 -19.42 34.17 20.40
CA GLY A 398 -19.36 35.62 20.19
C GLY A 398 -20.28 36.44 21.11
N HIS A 399 -21.35 35.81 21.62
CA HIS A 399 -22.27 36.40 22.60
C HIS A 399 -21.70 36.47 24.02
N ILE A 400 -20.65 35.71 24.35
CA ILE A 400 -20.07 35.72 25.70
C ILE A 400 -19.15 36.93 25.87
N THR A 401 -19.72 38.04 26.32
CA THR A 401 -18.98 39.26 26.72
C THR A 401 -18.45 39.18 28.15
N GLU A 402 -18.94 38.24 28.96
CA GLU A 402 -18.56 38.10 30.37
C GLU A 402 -17.17 37.47 30.55
N ILE A 403 -16.24 38.29 31.03
CA ILE A 403 -14.89 37.89 31.42
C ILE A 403 -14.87 36.67 32.38
N PRO A 404 -15.65 36.61 33.49
CA PRO A 404 -15.64 35.45 34.38
C PRO A 404 -16.02 34.14 33.68
N LEU A 405 -16.96 34.20 32.74
CA LEU A 405 -17.47 33.03 32.04
C LEU A 405 -16.46 32.50 30.99
N LEU A 406 -15.78 33.40 30.26
CA LEU A 406 -14.65 33.01 29.39
C LEU A 406 -13.49 32.40 30.18
N ARG A 407 -13.25 32.89 31.40
CA ARG A 407 -12.22 32.34 32.31
C ARG A 407 -12.54 30.93 32.79
N GLU A 408 -13.81 30.67 33.11
CA GLU A 408 -14.29 29.33 33.49
C GLU A 408 -14.17 28.36 32.30
N LEU A 409 -14.66 28.75 31.13
CA LEU A 409 -14.58 27.94 29.92
C LEU A 409 -13.12 27.62 29.52
N PHE A 410 -12.21 28.58 29.62
CA PHE A 410 -10.79 28.31 29.42
C PHE A 410 -10.27 27.25 30.41
N SER A 411 -10.66 27.30 31.68
CA SER A 411 -10.24 26.30 32.67
C SER A 411 -10.80 24.90 32.42
N ILE A 412 -12.00 24.76 31.83
CA ILE A 412 -12.54 23.48 31.37
C ILE A 412 -11.71 22.92 30.21
N LEU A 413 -11.36 23.76 29.23
CA LEU A 413 -10.65 23.34 28.02
C LEU A 413 -9.14 23.14 28.22
N GLN A 414 -8.53 23.86 29.17
CA GLN A 414 -7.07 23.95 29.37
C GLN A 414 -6.32 22.61 29.37
N PRO A 415 -6.79 21.51 30.00
CA PRO A 415 -6.08 20.22 29.99
C PRO A 415 -5.86 19.66 28.58
N HIS A 416 -6.85 19.86 27.69
CA HIS A 416 -6.91 19.36 26.32
C HIS A 416 -6.27 20.32 25.31
N MET A 417 -6.10 21.60 25.67
CA MET A 417 -5.55 22.66 24.81
C MET A 417 -4.03 22.56 24.63
N MET A 418 -3.58 21.57 23.86
CA MET A 418 -2.18 21.43 23.40
C MET A 418 -1.77 22.59 22.47
N CYS A 419 -0.53 23.06 22.61
CA CYS A 419 -0.06 24.20 21.84
C CYS A 419 0.37 23.83 20.41
N ARG A 420 -0.58 23.96 19.46
CA ARG A 420 -0.40 23.66 18.02
C ARG A 420 0.83 24.32 17.35
N TYR A 421 1.38 25.40 17.94
CA TYR A 421 2.57 26.13 17.46
C TYR A 421 3.92 25.65 18.01
N CYS A 422 3.94 24.64 18.89
CA CYS A 422 5.20 24.02 19.32
C CYS A 422 5.12 22.52 19.60
N GLN A 423 3.91 21.95 19.68
CA GLN A 423 3.63 20.51 19.51
C GLN A 423 4.43 19.55 20.41
N LEU A 424 4.91 20.03 21.56
CA LEU A 424 5.49 19.18 22.60
C LEU A 424 4.40 18.64 23.54
N ASP A 425 4.57 17.45 24.08
CA ASP A 425 3.59 16.80 24.96
C ASP A 425 3.35 17.55 26.27
N ASP A 426 4.33 18.33 26.74
CA ASP A 426 4.20 19.24 27.89
C ASP A 426 3.60 20.61 27.52
N SER A 427 3.49 20.94 26.23
CA SER A 427 3.09 22.26 25.78
C SER A 427 1.58 22.47 25.86
N ARG A 428 1.17 23.43 26.68
CA ARG A 428 -0.24 23.80 26.87
C ARG A 428 -0.41 25.30 26.74
N TYR A 429 -1.61 25.71 26.36
CA TYR A 429 -2.00 27.10 26.54
C TYR A 429 -2.19 27.40 28.03
N ILE A 430 -1.72 28.56 28.47
CA ILE A 430 -1.90 29.10 29.81
C ILE A 430 -2.52 30.49 29.73
N ARG A 431 -3.30 30.79 30.76
CA ARG A 431 -3.81 32.13 31.03
C ARG A 431 -2.70 33.07 31.49
N ASN A 432 -2.74 34.30 30.99
CA ASN A 432 -2.02 35.45 31.54
C ASN A 432 -3.04 36.58 31.72
N TRP A 433 -3.65 36.65 32.90
CA TRP A 433 -4.64 37.66 33.26
C TRP A 433 -4.04 38.56 34.33
N ASP A 434 -3.82 39.83 34.00
CA ASP A 434 -3.49 40.89 34.93
C ASP A 434 -4.63 41.93 34.98
N ALA A 435 -4.47 42.98 35.78
CA ALA A 435 -5.51 44.00 35.98
C ALA A 435 -5.77 44.90 34.75
N LYS A 436 -4.96 44.81 33.70
CA LYS A 436 -5.05 45.63 32.48
C LYS A 436 -5.19 44.80 31.20
N GLN A 437 -4.79 43.52 31.21
CA GLN A 437 -4.72 42.69 30.02
C GLN A 437 -5.11 41.23 30.30
N GLN A 438 -5.80 40.64 29.34
CA GLN A 438 -6.10 39.21 29.31
C GLN A 438 -5.57 38.61 28.01
N ARG A 439 -4.73 37.58 28.16
CA ARG A 439 -4.08 36.90 27.03
C ARG A 439 -3.96 35.40 27.28
N ILE A 440 -4.41 34.58 26.34
CA ILE A 440 -3.99 33.19 26.19
C ILE A 440 -2.60 33.14 25.51
N LYS A 441 -1.64 32.43 26.11
CA LYS A 441 -0.27 32.25 25.59
C LYS A 441 0.23 30.81 25.81
N CYS A 442 1.26 30.37 25.08
CA CYS A 442 1.90 29.08 25.33
C CYS A 442 2.70 29.08 26.65
N ASN A 443 2.66 27.98 27.42
CA ASN A 443 3.46 27.80 28.64
C ASN A 443 4.98 27.85 28.39
N LYS A 444 5.47 27.34 27.24
CA LYS A 444 6.87 27.44 26.82
C LYS A 444 7.38 28.89 26.83
N LYS A 445 6.55 29.83 26.38
CA LYS A 445 6.82 31.29 26.38
C LYS A 445 6.78 31.92 27.78
N GLY A 446 6.27 31.22 28.79
CA GLY A 446 6.38 31.56 30.21
C GLY A 446 7.60 30.93 30.91
N ARG A 447 8.17 29.85 30.35
CA ARG A 447 9.38 29.16 30.85
C ARG A 447 10.66 29.58 30.11
N GLY A 448 10.69 30.78 29.52
CA GLY A 448 11.84 31.31 28.77
C GLY A 448 12.07 30.70 27.37
N GLY A 449 11.29 29.69 26.96
CA GLY A 449 11.42 29.04 25.66
C GLY A 449 10.68 29.79 24.54
N THR A 450 11.23 29.77 23.33
CA THR A 450 10.58 30.37 22.15
C THR A 450 9.32 29.61 21.73
N CYS A 451 8.27 30.36 21.40
CA CYS A 451 7.05 29.86 20.77
C CYS A 451 6.48 30.99 19.88
N GLN A 452 6.27 30.67 18.60
CA GLN A 452 5.76 31.59 17.58
C GLN A 452 4.22 31.72 17.59
N GLY A 453 3.53 31.01 18.48
CA GLY A 453 2.08 31.13 18.61
C GLY A 453 1.65 32.56 18.98
N PRO A 454 0.56 33.06 18.38
CA PRO A 454 0.04 34.38 18.68
C PRO A 454 -0.37 34.47 20.15
N GLN A 455 -0.20 35.64 20.74
CA GLN A 455 -0.91 35.98 21.97
C GLN A 455 -2.31 36.43 21.56
N LEU A 456 -3.31 35.68 22.00
CA LEU A 456 -4.70 36.01 21.72
C LEU A 456 -5.17 37.07 22.71
N TYR A 457 -6.11 37.91 22.26
CA TYR A 457 -6.80 38.90 23.06
C TYR A 457 -8.31 38.64 22.91
N LEU A 458 -9.11 38.91 23.94
CA LEU A 458 -10.55 38.68 24.09
C LEU A 458 -11.34 38.28 22.81
N ASN A 459 -11.43 39.16 21.81
CA ASN A 459 -12.17 38.96 20.55
C ASN A 459 -11.71 37.70 19.79
N LYS A 460 -10.40 37.42 19.81
CA LYS A 460 -9.78 36.22 19.23
C LYS A 460 -9.77 35.03 20.20
N GLU A 461 -9.95 35.28 21.50
CA GLU A 461 -10.09 34.20 22.49
C GLU A 461 -11.46 33.51 22.35
N GLN A 462 -12.56 34.24 22.15
CA GLN A 462 -13.90 33.66 21.89
C GLN A 462 -13.88 32.66 20.72
N ALA A 463 -13.41 33.08 19.54
CA ALA A 463 -13.34 32.23 18.35
C ALA A 463 -12.37 31.04 18.53
N PHE A 464 -11.28 31.25 19.27
CA PHE A 464 -10.32 30.19 19.55
C PHE A 464 -10.89 29.14 20.51
N LEU A 465 -11.58 29.54 21.58
CA LEU A 465 -12.25 28.63 22.50
C LEU A 465 -13.37 27.86 21.78
N ALA A 466 -14.14 28.52 20.91
CA ALA A 466 -15.14 27.88 20.05
C ALA A 466 -14.52 26.77 19.19
N SER A 467 -13.37 27.03 18.55
CA SER A 467 -12.65 26.04 17.75
C SER A 467 -12.12 24.83 18.54
N TRP A 468 -11.97 24.96 19.87
CA TRP A 468 -11.62 23.84 20.76
C TRP A 468 -12.86 23.12 21.30
N VAL A 469 -13.92 23.84 21.66
CA VAL A 469 -15.23 23.28 22.01
C VAL A 469 -15.74 22.37 20.89
N ASN A 470 -15.71 22.85 19.65
CA ASN A 470 -16.21 22.07 18.50
C ASN A 470 -15.25 20.94 18.10
N LYS A 471 -13.93 21.14 18.19
CA LYS A 471 -12.95 20.05 17.94
C LYS A 471 -13.07 18.91 18.97
N LEU A 472 -13.43 19.22 20.22
CA LEU A 472 -13.47 18.24 21.31
C LEU A 472 -14.91 17.77 21.64
N GLN A 473 -15.93 18.33 21.00
CA GLN A 473 -17.35 18.04 21.22
C GLN A 473 -17.75 18.11 22.70
N ILE A 474 -17.21 19.09 23.42
CA ILE A 474 -17.42 19.26 24.87
C ILE A 474 -18.76 19.96 25.10
N CYS A 475 -19.77 19.18 25.50
CA CYS A 475 -21.08 19.68 25.93
C CYS A 475 -20.91 20.77 27.00
N LEU A 476 -21.38 21.98 26.69
CA LEU A 476 -21.30 23.14 27.60
C LEU A 476 -22.59 23.28 28.41
N ASP A 477 -22.45 23.69 29.67
CA ASP A 477 -23.58 24.14 30.48
C ASP A 477 -24.38 25.25 29.78
N ASN A 478 -25.70 25.28 30.01
CA ASN A 478 -26.60 26.30 29.46
C ASN A 478 -26.16 27.75 29.74
N LYS A 479 -25.39 28.02 30.81
CA LYS A 479 -24.81 29.34 31.09
C LYS A 479 -23.90 29.86 29.96
N PHE A 480 -23.17 28.99 29.25
CA PHE A 480 -22.35 29.36 28.11
C PHE A 480 -23.16 29.53 26.81
N LEU A 481 -24.40 29.00 26.77
CA LEU A 481 -25.25 28.96 25.58
C LEU A 481 -26.36 30.03 25.61
N ALA A 482 -26.70 30.53 26.80
CA ALA A 482 -27.67 31.62 26.98
C ALA A 482 -27.22 32.88 26.22
N GLY A 483 -28.04 33.28 25.24
CA GLY A 483 -27.74 34.41 24.34
C GLY A 483 -27.53 34.01 22.87
N ALA A 484 -27.35 32.73 22.55
CA ALA A 484 -27.39 32.25 21.18
C ALA A 484 -28.82 32.31 20.60
N PRO A 485 -29.03 32.80 19.35
CA PRO A 485 -30.36 32.93 18.76
C PRO A 485 -30.96 31.56 18.40
N ALA A 486 -32.09 31.20 19.03
CA ALA A 486 -32.74 29.91 18.84
C ALA A 486 -33.54 29.84 17.52
N SER A 487 -33.02 29.13 16.53
CA SER A 487 -33.75 28.78 15.30
C SER A 487 -34.77 27.66 15.58
N ALA A 488 -36.00 28.02 15.97
CA ALA A 488 -37.02 27.08 16.43
C ALA A 488 -38.14 26.82 15.40
N VAL A 489 -38.46 25.53 15.18
CA VAL A 489 -39.76 25.06 14.66
C VAL A 489 -40.22 23.89 15.54
N PRO A 490 -41.36 23.98 16.26
CA PRO A 490 -41.73 22.97 17.24
C PRO A 490 -42.57 21.83 16.65
N ALA A 491 -42.09 20.59 16.81
CA ALA A 491 -42.91 19.39 16.62
C ALA A 491 -43.81 19.13 17.85
N LYS A 492 -45.06 18.71 17.63
CA LYS A 492 -46.02 18.42 18.72
C LYS A 492 -45.62 17.16 19.49
N ARG A 493 -45.62 17.24 20.83
CA ARG A 493 -45.54 16.07 21.72
C ARG A 493 -46.92 15.41 21.88
N THR A 494 -46.93 14.08 21.94
CA THR A 494 -48.03 13.28 22.51
C THR A 494 -47.50 12.39 23.63
N ARG A 495 -48.20 12.40 24.77
CA ARG A 495 -48.18 11.37 25.83
C ARG A 495 -48.89 10.10 25.32
N SER A 496 -48.77 8.90 25.89
CA SER A 496 -47.99 8.36 27.04
C SER A 496 -47.84 6.82 26.83
N GLU A 497 -47.58 5.88 27.76
CA GLU A 497 -47.58 5.80 29.23
C GLU A 497 -46.51 4.79 29.75
N CYS A 498 -46.78 3.94 30.76
CA CYS A 498 -45.81 3.08 31.44
C CYS A 498 -46.49 1.84 32.10
N TRP A 499 -45.69 0.97 32.76
CA TRP A 499 -46.05 -0.20 33.60
C TRP A 499 -46.54 -1.46 32.81
N VAL A 500 -46.36 -2.73 33.24
CA VAL A 500 -45.72 -3.33 34.44
C VAL A 500 -45.23 -4.79 34.23
N GLU A 501 -44.59 -5.41 35.25
CA GLU A 501 -43.84 -6.70 35.27
C GLU A 501 -44.47 -7.75 36.26
N VAL A 502 -44.03 -9.02 36.48
CA VAL A 502 -42.83 -9.79 36.05
C VAL A 502 -43.10 -11.22 35.48
N PRO A 503 -43.56 -12.28 36.22
CA PRO A 503 -43.01 -13.65 36.00
C PRO A 503 -44.01 -14.84 35.86
N VAL A 504 -43.50 -16.06 35.51
CA VAL A 504 -43.55 -17.33 36.32
C VAL A 504 -43.21 -18.64 35.54
N THR A 505 -42.09 -19.27 35.94
CA THR A 505 -41.67 -20.71 35.95
C THR A 505 -42.14 -21.83 34.96
N ARG A 506 -41.21 -22.31 34.12
CA ARG A 506 -40.37 -23.56 34.29
C ARG A 506 -41.02 -24.95 34.54
N ARG A 507 -40.84 -25.91 33.59
CA ARG A 507 -40.41 -27.36 33.72
C ARG A 507 -40.76 -28.13 32.40
N LYS A 508 -40.26 -29.32 32.01
CA LYS A 508 -39.02 -30.15 32.14
C LYS A 508 -39.41 -31.60 31.74
N THR A 509 -38.75 -32.23 30.75
CA THR A 509 -38.58 -33.71 30.49
C THR A 509 -38.11 -33.91 29.02
N SER A 510 -37.66 -35.09 28.55
CA SER A 510 -36.43 -35.87 28.88
C SER A 510 -36.45 -37.23 28.14
N ALA A 511 -35.40 -37.60 27.38
CA ALA A 511 -35.20 -38.98 26.87
C ALA A 511 -33.74 -39.24 26.39
N LEU A 512 -33.32 -40.51 26.36
CA LEU A 512 -32.02 -41.00 25.85
C LEU A 512 -32.22 -41.97 24.67
N ARG A 513 -31.21 -42.10 23.78
CA ARG A 513 -30.56 -43.37 23.31
C ARG A 513 -29.59 -43.09 22.14
N THR A 514 -28.27 -43.19 22.31
CA THR A 514 -27.35 -44.36 22.19
C THR A 514 -27.00 -44.83 20.77
N ALA A 515 -25.74 -44.57 20.39
CA ALA A 515 -24.77 -45.42 19.67
C ALA A 515 -25.14 -46.15 18.36
N ASN A 516 -24.28 -45.99 17.34
CA ASN A 516 -23.41 -47.10 16.89
C ASN A 516 -22.27 -46.63 15.97
N ALA A 517 -21.15 -47.36 15.98
CA ALA A 517 -20.03 -47.23 15.05
C ALA A 517 -19.30 -48.59 14.93
N PRO A 518 -18.78 -48.99 13.76
CA PRO A 518 -17.94 -50.18 13.60
C PRO A 518 -16.44 -49.84 13.50
N SER A 519 -15.60 -50.62 14.18
CA SER A 519 -14.14 -50.50 14.13
C SER A 519 -13.51 -51.29 12.97
N ALA A 520 -12.31 -50.88 12.55
CA ALA A 520 -11.38 -51.74 11.82
C ALA A 520 -9.93 -51.42 12.23
N THR A 521 -9.37 -52.23 13.15
CA THR A 521 -7.98 -52.14 13.62
C THR A 521 -7.08 -53.05 12.78
N ARG A 522 -5.79 -52.71 12.57
CA ARG A 522 -4.66 -53.63 12.88
C ARG A 522 -3.23 -53.09 12.62
N ILE A 523 -2.34 -53.51 13.52
CA ILE A 523 -0.91 -53.82 13.35
C ILE A 523 0.02 -52.65 12.99
N THR A 524 0.64 -52.10 14.04
CA THR A 524 2.05 -51.74 14.04
C THR A 524 2.93 -53.00 14.02
N ALA A 525 4.14 -52.87 13.48
CA ALA A 525 5.22 -53.84 13.69
C ALA A 525 6.53 -53.07 13.95
N GLU A 526 7.10 -53.25 15.14
CA GLU A 526 8.34 -52.62 15.55
C GLU A 526 9.55 -53.51 15.19
N ALA A 527 10.70 -52.89 14.95
CA ALA A 527 11.99 -53.56 14.89
C ALA A 527 13.05 -52.60 15.46
N GLU A 528 13.49 -52.87 16.70
CA GLU A 528 14.51 -52.10 17.42
C GLU A 528 15.94 -52.67 17.18
N PRO A 529 17.01 -51.96 17.62
CA PRO A 529 18.28 -51.94 16.87
C PRO A 529 19.38 -52.87 17.41
N ASN A 530 20.40 -53.09 16.57
CA ASN A 530 21.78 -53.32 17.02
C ASN A 530 22.80 -52.98 15.89
N PRO A 531 24.12 -52.90 16.14
CA PRO A 531 24.81 -51.65 15.81
C PRO A 531 26.12 -51.83 15.01
N LEU A 532 26.82 -50.70 14.79
CA LEU A 532 28.25 -50.59 14.48
C LEU A 532 28.79 -51.46 13.32
N HIS A 533 29.11 -50.80 12.21
CA HIS A 533 30.52 -50.64 11.83
C HIS A 533 30.68 -49.45 10.89
N ALA A 534 31.79 -48.71 11.06
CA ALA A 534 32.15 -47.61 10.17
C ALA A 534 33.00 -48.09 8.99
N SER A 535 32.90 -47.41 7.85
CA SER A 535 33.93 -47.43 6.80
C SER A 535 33.95 -46.05 6.12
N PRO A 536 35.05 -45.28 6.19
CA PRO A 536 35.09 -43.89 5.74
C PRO A 536 35.53 -43.78 4.27
N THR A 537 34.57 -43.63 3.35
CA THR A 537 34.83 -43.37 1.92
C THR A 537 33.97 -42.23 1.34
N ALA A 538 33.78 -41.17 2.13
CA ALA A 538 33.46 -39.84 1.60
C ALA A 538 34.78 -39.05 1.45
N GLN A 539 35.09 -38.57 0.25
CA GLN A 539 36.30 -37.76 0.00
C GLN A 539 36.07 -36.35 0.54
N SER A 540 36.43 -36.10 1.80
CA SER A 540 36.31 -34.75 2.37
C SER A 540 37.27 -33.80 1.65
N ALA A 541 36.79 -33.08 0.64
CA ALA A 541 37.53 -32.01 0.00
C ALA A 541 37.83 -30.94 1.05
N LEU A 542 39.12 -30.71 1.30
CA LEU A 542 39.56 -29.56 2.08
C LEU A 542 39.44 -28.33 1.17
N LEU A 543 38.60 -27.39 1.55
CA LEU A 543 38.51 -26.11 0.86
C LEU A 543 39.68 -25.22 1.30
N GLY A 544 40.16 -24.34 0.42
CA GLY A 544 41.35 -23.51 0.65
C GLY A 544 41.25 -22.50 1.81
N ASN A 545 40.11 -22.46 2.49
CA ASN A 545 39.75 -21.59 3.61
C ASN A 545 39.43 -22.39 4.90
N CYS A 546 40.04 -23.57 5.07
CA CYS A 546 39.87 -24.49 6.20
C CYS A 546 38.47 -25.10 6.39
N LEU A 547 37.51 -24.82 5.50
CA LEU A 547 36.21 -25.49 5.50
C LEU A 547 36.32 -26.93 4.98
N ARG A 548 35.47 -27.82 5.51
CA ARG A 548 35.46 -29.24 5.18
C ARG A 548 34.07 -29.68 4.74
N ILE A 549 33.88 -29.92 3.45
CA ILE A 549 32.66 -30.57 2.94
C ILE A 549 32.62 -32.02 3.45
N SER A 550 31.43 -32.50 3.79
CA SER A 550 31.24 -33.83 4.38
C SER A 550 29.89 -34.45 4.01
N ASP A 551 29.95 -35.49 3.17
CA ASP A 551 28.79 -36.01 2.41
C ASP A 551 27.87 -36.94 3.23
N PHE A 552 27.88 -36.86 4.56
CA PHE A 552 27.13 -37.78 5.42
C PHE A 552 25.67 -37.35 5.67
N ILE A 553 25.27 -36.12 5.33
CA ILE A 553 23.91 -35.63 5.54
C ILE A 553 22.93 -36.31 4.57
N LYS A 554 21.99 -37.09 5.11
CA LYS A 554 21.06 -37.89 4.29
C LYS A 554 20.07 -36.99 3.52
N GLY A 555 20.12 -37.06 2.19
CA GLY A 555 19.20 -36.37 1.27
C GLY A 555 17.79 -36.97 1.18
N ASP A 556 17.10 -37.16 2.31
CA ASP A 556 15.72 -37.69 2.36
C ASP A 556 14.64 -36.61 2.55
N GLY A 557 14.88 -35.42 2.00
CA GLY A 557 14.01 -34.25 2.16
C GLY A 557 14.04 -33.61 3.56
N ASN A 558 14.85 -34.13 4.48
CA ASN A 558 15.09 -33.54 5.80
C ASN A 558 16.51 -32.94 5.93
N CYS A 559 17.25 -32.80 4.83
CA CYS A 559 18.68 -32.44 4.79
C CYS A 559 19.04 -31.20 5.62
N GLN A 560 18.30 -30.10 5.52
CA GLN A 560 18.50 -28.89 6.33
C GLN A 560 18.38 -29.17 7.84
N PHE A 561 17.29 -29.80 8.28
CA PHE A 561 17.08 -30.17 9.68
C PHE A 561 18.08 -31.23 10.18
N ARG A 562 18.61 -32.07 9.28
CA ARG A 562 19.69 -33.04 9.55
C ARG A 562 21.04 -32.36 9.73
N ALA A 563 21.36 -31.36 8.90
CA ALA A 563 22.56 -30.54 9.05
C ALA A 563 22.50 -29.76 10.37
N TRP A 564 21.36 -29.11 10.67
CA TRP A 564 21.13 -28.44 11.95
C TRP A 564 21.29 -29.37 13.15
N ALA A 565 20.64 -30.54 13.13
CA ALA A 565 20.75 -31.51 14.22
C ALA A 565 22.14 -32.15 14.33
N HIS A 566 22.93 -32.18 13.25
CA HIS A 566 24.34 -32.53 13.35
C HIS A 566 25.14 -31.39 14.01
N LEU A 567 24.95 -30.14 13.59
CA LEU A 567 25.68 -28.98 14.12
C LEU A 567 25.42 -28.78 15.63
N HIS A 568 24.15 -28.77 16.05
CA HIS A 568 23.76 -28.43 17.42
C HIS A 568 23.64 -29.64 18.38
N TYR A 569 23.49 -30.87 17.87
CA TYR A 569 23.33 -32.06 18.71
C TYR A 569 24.33 -33.19 18.38
N SER A 570 25.35 -32.92 17.55
CA SER A 570 26.32 -33.90 17.02
C SER A 570 25.69 -35.11 16.32
N ASN A 571 24.39 -35.06 15.99
CA ASN A 571 23.63 -36.24 15.57
C ASN A 571 22.44 -35.90 14.66
N GLN A 572 22.59 -36.17 13.36
CA GLN A 572 21.56 -35.96 12.34
C GLN A 572 20.29 -36.83 12.52
N SER A 573 20.26 -37.83 13.41
CA SER A 573 19.02 -38.56 13.72
C SER A 573 18.03 -37.69 14.51
N ARG A 574 18.52 -36.65 15.20
CA ARG A 574 17.72 -35.69 15.98
C ARG A 574 17.10 -34.56 15.14
N PHE A 575 17.06 -34.70 13.81
CA PHE A 575 16.44 -33.74 12.88
C PHE A 575 14.98 -33.40 13.22
N TRP A 576 14.26 -34.33 13.86
CA TRP A 576 12.89 -34.11 14.30
C TRP A 576 12.79 -33.03 15.39
N ASN A 577 13.77 -32.93 16.29
CA ASN A 577 13.82 -31.86 17.30
C ASN A 577 13.98 -30.49 16.62
N ALA A 578 14.91 -30.35 15.67
CA ALA A 578 15.09 -29.11 14.91
C ALA A 578 13.82 -28.76 14.12
N ARG A 579 13.19 -29.73 13.44
CA ARG A 579 11.93 -29.50 12.72
C ARG A 579 10.80 -29.05 13.65
N GLN A 580 10.68 -29.63 14.84
CA GLN A 580 9.68 -29.22 15.83
C GLN A 580 9.93 -27.81 16.37
N VAL A 581 11.20 -27.45 16.64
CA VAL A 581 11.59 -26.09 17.03
C VAL A 581 11.19 -25.08 15.95
N ALA A 582 11.61 -25.29 14.70
CA ALA A 582 11.29 -24.40 13.58
C ALA A 582 9.76 -24.22 13.41
N ALA A 583 9.00 -25.32 13.44
CA ALA A 583 7.55 -25.29 13.29
C ALA A 583 6.83 -24.64 14.48
N ALA A 584 7.35 -24.78 15.70
CA ALA A 584 6.82 -24.11 16.88
C ALA A 584 7.08 -22.59 16.82
N TRP A 585 8.31 -22.19 16.53
CA TRP A 585 8.73 -20.79 16.45
C TRP A 585 7.98 -20.04 15.35
N LEU A 586 7.86 -20.61 14.14
CA LEU A 586 7.05 -20.02 13.05
C LEU A 586 5.58 -19.88 13.45
N LYS A 587 5.05 -20.78 14.27
CA LYS A 587 3.66 -20.72 14.73
C LYS A 587 3.44 -19.64 15.80
N THR A 588 4.39 -19.40 16.70
CA THR A 588 4.29 -18.35 17.74
C THR A 588 4.64 -16.97 17.20
N HIS A 589 5.65 -16.88 16.34
CA HIS A 589 6.16 -15.63 15.75
C HIS A 589 5.55 -15.31 14.37
N ALA A 590 4.38 -15.90 14.08
CA ALA A 590 3.60 -15.64 12.87
C ALA A 590 3.36 -14.15 12.62
N HIS A 591 3.22 -13.34 13.68
CA HIS A 591 3.03 -11.89 13.59
C HIS A 591 4.25 -11.12 13.08
N ILE A 592 5.45 -11.71 13.14
CA ILE A 592 6.69 -11.18 12.58
C ILE A 592 6.84 -11.66 11.13
N VAL A 593 6.82 -12.98 10.93
CA VAL A 593 7.19 -13.59 9.64
C VAL A 593 6.12 -13.38 8.56
N ARG A 594 4.83 -13.25 8.92
CA ARG A 594 3.73 -13.13 7.94
C ARG A 594 3.77 -11.83 7.13
N GLU A 595 4.47 -10.78 7.56
CA GLU A 595 4.71 -9.58 6.74
C GLU A 595 5.79 -9.82 5.66
N PHE A 596 6.75 -10.71 5.92
CA PHE A 596 7.81 -11.10 4.99
C PHE A 596 7.48 -12.34 4.15
N TYR A 597 6.44 -13.10 4.52
CA TYR A 597 6.05 -14.33 3.84
C TYR A 597 5.47 -14.07 2.44
N ALA A 598 6.34 -14.12 1.44
CA ALA A 598 5.94 -14.27 0.05
C ALA A 598 5.65 -15.77 -0.24
N PRO A 599 4.41 -16.16 -0.57
CA PRO A 599 4.18 -17.50 -1.10
C PRO A 599 4.85 -17.61 -2.47
N GLU A 600 5.75 -18.57 -2.64
CA GLU A 600 6.51 -18.82 -3.87
C GLU A 600 5.61 -18.76 -5.12
N ASP A 601 5.85 -17.79 -6.00
CA ASP A 601 5.37 -17.90 -7.39
C ASP A 601 6.18 -19.02 -8.07
N PRO A 602 5.53 -19.95 -8.80
CA PRO A 602 6.21 -21.11 -9.35
C PRO A 602 7.28 -20.69 -10.36
N THR A 603 8.54 -20.98 -10.04
CA THR A 603 9.67 -20.78 -10.93
C THR A 603 9.50 -21.65 -12.18
N VAL A 604 9.40 -21.01 -13.33
CA VAL A 604 9.19 -21.69 -14.63
C VAL A 604 10.53 -22.26 -15.11
N LEU A 605 10.97 -23.33 -14.44
CA LEU A 605 12.22 -24.04 -14.69
C LEU A 605 12.01 -25.31 -15.54
N ASP A 606 10.87 -26.00 -15.38
CA ASP A 606 10.47 -27.15 -16.20
C ASP A 606 9.27 -26.85 -17.10
N GLN A 607 9.26 -27.44 -18.30
CA GLN A 607 8.29 -27.13 -19.37
C GLN A 607 6.92 -27.80 -19.19
N HIS A 608 6.49 -28.03 -17.96
CA HIS A 608 5.18 -28.63 -17.66
C HIS A 608 4.07 -27.56 -17.59
N SER A 609 2.88 -27.93 -18.07
CA SER A 609 1.68 -27.09 -17.96
C SER A 609 1.44 -26.70 -16.49
N PRO A 610 1.05 -25.43 -16.18
CA PRO A 610 0.86 -24.98 -14.80
C PRO A 610 -0.21 -25.82 -14.10
N LEU A 611 0.22 -26.73 -13.23
CA LEU A 611 -0.62 -27.61 -12.45
C LEU A 611 -1.23 -26.86 -11.27
N ASP A 612 -2.44 -26.37 -11.53
CA ASP A 612 -3.45 -25.91 -10.61
C ASP A 612 -3.09 -24.75 -9.64
N LEU A 613 -3.65 -23.57 -9.97
CA LEU A 613 -3.56 -22.31 -9.20
C LEU A 613 -4.26 -22.36 -7.83
N THR A 614 -4.75 -23.52 -7.40
CA THR A 614 -5.30 -23.79 -6.05
C THR A 614 -4.23 -23.89 -4.98
N THR A 615 -2.97 -24.14 -5.35
CA THR A 615 -1.89 -24.52 -4.43
C THR A 615 -1.09 -23.36 -3.84
N ARG A 616 -1.62 -22.12 -3.86
CA ARG A 616 -1.06 -21.00 -3.08
C ARG A 616 -1.08 -21.37 -1.59
N ARG A 617 0.08 -21.76 -1.05
CA ARG A 617 0.23 -22.13 0.36
C ARG A 617 -0.03 -20.90 1.22
N SER A 618 -1.02 -20.99 2.10
CA SER A 618 -1.18 -20.00 3.18
C SER A 618 -0.01 -20.13 4.16
N TYR A 619 0.24 -19.09 4.96
CA TYR A 619 1.24 -19.18 6.04
C TYR A 619 0.98 -20.37 6.98
N ALA A 620 -0.29 -20.66 7.27
CA ALA A 620 -0.70 -21.83 8.05
C ALA A 620 -0.33 -23.17 7.36
N ASN A 621 -0.52 -23.27 6.03
CA ASN A 621 -0.11 -24.44 5.27
C ASN A 621 1.42 -24.58 5.22
N MET A 622 2.16 -23.46 5.14
CA MET A 622 3.62 -23.47 5.21
C MET A 622 4.10 -24.02 6.58
N CYS A 623 3.58 -23.51 7.69
CA CYS A 623 3.93 -24.04 9.03
C CYS A 623 3.54 -25.52 9.21
N ALA A 624 2.41 -25.96 8.64
CA ALA A 624 1.98 -27.36 8.67
C ALA A 624 2.90 -28.28 7.83
N GLU A 625 3.37 -27.82 6.67
CA GLU A 625 4.32 -28.56 5.83
C GLU A 625 5.75 -28.53 6.42
N VAL A 626 6.19 -27.44 7.06
CA VAL A 626 7.45 -27.42 7.84
C VAL A 626 7.41 -28.44 8.97
N ALA A 627 6.27 -28.67 9.62
CA ALA A 627 6.12 -29.69 10.66
C ALA A 627 6.15 -31.15 10.15
N LYS A 628 6.15 -31.39 8.84
CA LYS A 628 5.90 -32.70 8.21
C LYS A 628 7.19 -33.36 7.70
N ALA A 629 7.40 -34.64 8.06
CA ALA A 629 8.57 -35.42 7.64
C ALA A 629 8.71 -35.50 6.11
N GLY A 630 9.95 -35.39 5.61
CA GLY A 630 10.28 -35.46 4.18
C GLY A 630 10.00 -34.18 3.39
N THR A 631 9.25 -33.22 3.93
CA THR A 631 9.08 -31.90 3.31
C THR A 631 10.35 -31.08 3.51
N TRP A 632 10.89 -30.51 2.43
CA TRP A 632 12.14 -29.76 2.48
C TRP A 632 12.06 -28.57 3.45
N GLY A 633 13.20 -28.24 4.05
CA GLY A 633 13.35 -26.96 4.72
C GLY A 633 13.49 -25.84 3.70
N ASN A 634 13.19 -24.62 4.15
CA ASN A 634 13.35 -23.38 3.42
C ASN A 634 13.93 -22.29 4.33
N GLU A 635 14.15 -21.10 3.77
CA GLU A 635 14.70 -19.91 4.44
C GLU A 635 13.92 -19.53 5.70
N TYR A 636 12.59 -19.56 5.68
CA TYR A 636 11.77 -19.29 6.87
C TYR A 636 12.04 -20.29 8.01
N SER A 637 12.21 -21.58 7.67
CA SER A 637 12.57 -22.60 8.65
C SER A 637 14.03 -22.58 9.10
N LEU A 638 14.93 -21.89 8.37
CA LEU A 638 16.31 -21.62 8.82
C LEU A 638 16.35 -20.43 9.77
N PHE A 639 15.69 -19.33 9.39
CA PHE A 639 15.53 -18.13 10.21
C PHE A 639 14.91 -18.48 11.59
N ALA A 640 13.84 -19.27 11.60
CA ALA A 640 13.19 -19.78 12.81
C ALA A 640 14.04 -20.72 13.67
N LEU A 641 15.17 -21.20 13.16
CA LEU A 641 16.16 -21.98 13.91
C LEU A 641 17.29 -21.10 14.45
N ALA A 642 17.75 -20.11 13.65
CA ALA A 642 18.75 -19.14 14.05
C ALA A 642 18.28 -18.26 15.21
N GLU A 643 17.03 -17.80 15.19
CA GLU A 643 16.41 -16.98 16.23
C GLU A 643 16.22 -17.71 17.59
N GLU A 644 16.21 -19.05 17.63
CA GLU A 644 15.98 -19.84 18.85
C GLU A 644 17.27 -20.41 19.48
N GLN A 645 18.39 -20.46 18.76
CA GLN A 645 19.62 -21.11 19.23
C GLN A 645 20.85 -20.20 19.10
N GLU A 646 21.39 -20.03 17.89
CA GLU A 646 22.56 -19.19 17.57
C GLU A 646 22.51 -18.78 16.08
N PRO A 647 23.15 -17.68 15.66
CA PRO A 647 23.22 -17.26 14.26
C PRO A 647 23.95 -18.29 13.38
N VAL A 648 23.38 -18.61 12.22
CA VAL A 648 23.89 -19.63 11.29
C VAL A 648 24.08 -19.07 9.90
N TYR A 649 25.28 -19.27 9.36
CA TYR A 649 25.70 -18.82 8.02
C TYR A 649 25.40 -19.92 6.99
N GLN A 650 24.61 -19.61 5.96
CA GLN A 650 24.39 -20.54 4.85
C GLN A 650 25.39 -20.25 3.71
N LEU A 651 26.29 -21.20 3.48
CA LEU A 651 27.24 -21.14 2.37
C LEU A 651 26.65 -21.78 1.12
N TYR A 652 26.31 -20.97 0.12
CA TYR A 652 25.91 -21.44 -1.20
C TYR A 652 27.17 -21.61 -2.06
N PHE A 653 27.46 -22.85 -2.46
CA PHE A 653 28.54 -23.16 -3.39
C PHE A 653 27.96 -23.50 -4.76
N ASP A 654 28.26 -22.67 -5.77
CA ASP A 654 27.99 -23.02 -7.15
C ASP A 654 29.16 -23.82 -7.74
N ALA A 655 28.91 -25.08 -8.08
CA ALA A 655 29.91 -25.96 -8.68
C ALA A 655 30.36 -25.53 -10.09
N HIS A 656 29.57 -24.69 -10.80
CA HIS A 656 29.90 -24.21 -12.13
C HIS A 656 30.88 -23.03 -12.10
N THR A 657 30.60 -21.97 -11.33
CA THR A 657 31.51 -20.84 -11.14
C THR A 657 32.62 -21.10 -10.11
N ARG A 658 32.46 -22.13 -9.27
CA ARG A 658 33.30 -22.42 -8.08
C ARG A 658 33.30 -21.30 -7.03
N HIS A 659 32.26 -20.49 -7.01
CA HIS A 659 32.09 -19.38 -6.08
C HIS A 659 31.39 -19.82 -4.77
N TYR A 660 31.65 -19.09 -3.68
CA TYR A 660 30.97 -19.24 -2.39
C TYR A 660 30.25 -17.94 -2.04
N GLU A 661 28.94 -17.97 -1.94
CA GLU A 661 28.14 -16.88 -1.38
C GLU A 661 27.82 -17.17 0.09
N VAL A 662 28.03 -16.18 0.96
CA VAL A 662 27.69 -16.26 2.39
C VAL A 662 26.37 -15.55 2.60
N VAL A 663 25.30 -16.31 2.83
CA VAL A 663 24.00 -15.76 3.25
C VAL A 663 23.93 -15.78 4.78
N LEU A 664 23.57 -14.63 5.33
CA LEU A 664 23.30 -14.36 6.76
C LEU A 664 21.81 -14.57 7.07
#